data_AF-A0A7V2FXF9-F1
#
_entry.id   AF-A0A7V2FXF9-F1
#
_cell.length_a   1.000
_cell.length_b   1.000
_cell.length_c   1.000
_cell.angle_alpha   90.00
_cell.angle_beta   90.00
_cell.angle_gamma   90.00
#
_symmetry.space_group_name_H-M   'P 1'
#
loop_
_entity.id
_entity.type
_entity.pdbx_description
1 polymer ?
#
loop_
_entity_poly.entity_id
_entity_poly.type
_entity_poly.pdbx_seq_one_letter_code
_entity_poly.pdbx_strand_id
1 'polypeptide(L)'
;RRQLEDLVADVPCEVCGGSRLRPDAAAIRLADRTIHQVCALPLNEAQAFFEKLPLDRRQRQIAGELLKEITSRLTFLVDVGLEYLTLHRAASTLAGGESQRIRLASQIGSGLTGVLYVLDEPTIGLHPRDNARLIGALRRLRDLGNTLLMVEHDRQVIDHADQVLDFGPGAGEEGGRIVACATPAGVRRARGSLTGRFLAGKEAIPVPTNRRPVAAGGAKNKWLTVVGAGENNLKHIDVSFPLGRFSVVTGVSGSGKSSLVSDILYPALARRIHRAALAPGRHGQIVGVELIDKVINVDQSPLGNTPSSNPATYTGLFDLVRELFARLPDSKVRGYTANRFSFNRPGGRCEACEGNGQRCIEMHFLPDVWVECETCAGKRYNAETLQIKYKGRSIADVLDLRVAEARELFANIPKLARLLQTLVDVGLGYVRLGQAAPTLSGGEAQRVKLAAELGRPQTGKTLYILDEPTTGLHFEDLRKLLSVLDRLVDAGNTIVCIEHNLDVIKTADWVIDLGPEAGEAGGQVVVAGTPEQVAACPRSHTGRVLADVLSQGPRAPRASQPAVDSPQDERLLVPPDAAEARMPWERDGRGWHLRDRRDRNGRQIRWDARLLEWVVEQIEALAGRDNSMAPTHWNDRSRVEISARGAPKTDWFFHALTGGQWLLDLSFRVPRRTFSETALIRRLAVPILDRRDDLPVYGQGERVSLRRANERFDQVRLQLHDFKDLNKTAFRAFLKQALAAYLKEVRRGTERPEQAQPWKTDGRAWHLSQRSISHFVLRLWEPGTLVQLVGRLGKLAPRMEFDWSNRTAVLLRHRASGSSWGRLYTNSQWGLKVELPVPRAVVTPAMIDRLGHEPKITPRGRLDVVTFFVRKPSDVDAEQLRNLLAATEATPAGRREEVPT
;
A
#
# COMPACT_ATOMS: atom_id res chain seq x y z
N ARG A 1 -6.07 13.96 -16.77
CA ARG A 1 -6.91 12.90 -17.38
C ARG A 1 -6.80 11.60 -16.58
N ARG A 2 -5.65 10.89 -16.57
CA ARG A 2 -5.43 9.72 -15.69
C ARG A 2 -5.80 9.93 -14.21
N GLN A 3 -5.43 11.06 -13.61
CA GLN A 3 -5.79 11.37 -12.21
C GLN A 3 -7.30 11.64 -11.98
N LEU A 4 -8.09 11.87 -13.04
CA LEU A 4 -9.54 12.05 -12.95
C LEU A 4 -10.29 10.73 -13.20
N GLU A 5 -9.65 9.73 -13.81
CA GLU A 5 -10.24 8.41 -14.07
C GLU A 5 -10.60 7.71 -12.76
N ASP A 6 -9.83 7.93 -11.68
CA ASP A 6 -10.09 7.37 -10.34
C ASP A 6 -11.35 7.95 -9.65
N LEU A 7 -11.94 9.03 -10.19
CA LEU A 7 -13.12 9.72 -9.62
C LEU A 7 -14.40 9.49 -10.43
N VAL A 8 -14.32 8.76 -11.53
CA VAL A 8 -15.44 8.51 -12.45
C VAL A 8 -15.72 7.01 -12.58
N ALA A 9 -16.95 6.65 -12.91
CA ALA A 9 -17.34 5.28 -13.18
C ALA A 9 -17.83 5.16 -14.62
N ASP A 10 -17.57 4.00 -15.22
CA ASP A 10 -18.13 3.67 -16.53
C ASP A 10 -19.64 3.45 -16.39
N VAL A 11 -20.42 4.23 -17.15
CA VAL A 11 -21.87 4.12 -17.20
C VAL A 11 -22.32 3.93 -18.65
N PRO A 12 -23.43 3.21 -18.89
CA PRO A 12 -24.01 3.11 -20.22
C PRO A 12 -24.28 4.51 -20.80
N CYS A 13 -23.89 4.72 -22.05
CA CYS A 13 -24.14 5.99 -22.74
C CYS A 13 -25.64 6.23 -22.89
N GLU A 14 -26.12 7.41 -22.48
CA GLU A 14 -27.55 7.78 -22.56
C GLU A 14 -28.09 7.80 -24.00
N VAL A 15 -27.26 8.13 -24.99
CA VAL A 15 -27.67 8.25 -26.39
C VAL A 15 -27.91 6.88 -27.02
N CYS A 16 -26.98 5.95 -26.84
CA CYS A 16 -27.04 4.63 -27.48
C CYS A 16 -27.52 3.52 -26.54
N GLY A 17 -27.77 3.81 -25.27
CA GLY A 17 -28.15 2.84 -24.24
C GLY A 17 -27.09 1.76 -24.00
N GLY A 18 -25.83 2.01 -24.37
CA GLY A 18 -24.75 1.00 -24.33
C GLY A 18 -24.67 0.08 -25.55
N SER A 19 -25.50 0.28 -26.58
CA SER A 19 -25.44 -0.49 -27.84
C SER A 19 -24.16 -0.22 -28.65
N ARG A 20 -23.50 0.92 -28.43
CA ARG A 20 -22.32 1.41 -29.19
C ARG A 20 -22.60 1.70 -30.66
N LEU A 21 -23.86 1.65 -31.08
CA LEU A 21 -24.30 1.87 -32.45
C LEU A 21 -25.01 3.22 -32.59
N ARG A 22 -25.00 3.75 -33.81
CA ARG A 22 -25.83 4.89 -34.17
C ARG A 22 -27.32 4.47 -34.21
N PRO A 23 -28.28 5.40 -33.99
CA PRO A 23 -29.70 5.07 -33.93
C PRO A 23 -30.26 4.37 -35.19
N ASP A 24 -29.77 4.75 -36.38
CA ASP A 24 -30.12 4.14 -37.66
C ASP A 24 -29.69 2.67 -37.74
N ALA A 25 -28.45 2.36 -37.34
CA ALA A 25 -27.96 0.98 -37.27
C ALA A 25 -28.67 0.16 -36.16
N ALA A 26 -28.97 0.79 -35.02
CA ALA A 26 -29.63 0.13 -33.89
C ALA A 26 -31.11 -0.21 -34.16
N ALA A 27 -31.76 0.47 -35.12
CA ALA A 27 -33.16 0.26 -35.48
C ALA A 27 -33.41 -1.03 -36.29
N ILE A 28 -32.36 -1.60 -36.91
CA ILE A 28 -32.47 -2.82 -37.73
C ILE A 28 -32.74 -4.03 -36.84
N ARG A 29 -33.73 -4.85 -37.24
CA ARG A 29 -34.18 -6.02 -36.49
C ARG A 29 -34.07 -7.31 -37.30
N LEU A 30 -33.71 -8.39 -36.60
CA LEU A 30 -33.74 -9.77 -37.07
C LEU A 30 -34.67 -10.55 -36.14
N ALA A 31 -35.78 -11.07 -36.68
CA ALA A 31 -36.85 -11.74 -35.90
C ALA A 31 -37.24 -10.92 -34.64
N ASP A 32 -37.63 -9.66 -34.87
CA ASP A 32 -38.04 -8.67 -33.86
C ASP A 32 -36.98 -8.22 -32.84
N ARG A 33 -35.75 -8.75 -32.91
CA ARG A 33 -34.63 -8.35 -32.03
C ARG A 33 -33.61 -7.48 -32.75
N THR A 34 -33.12 -6.44 -32.09
CA THR A 34 -31.99 -5.64 -32.60
C THR A 34 -30.67 -6.37 -32.39
N ILE A 35 -29.62 -5.98 -33.12
CA ILE A 35 -28.28 -6.58 -32.95
C ILE A 35 -27.77 -6.47 -31.51
N HIS A 36 -28.04 -5.35 -30.82
CA HIS A 36 -27.66 -5.19 -29.42
C HIS A 36 -28.37 -6.19 -28.52
N GLN A 37 -29.68 -6.41 -28.73
CA GLN A 37 -30.45 -7.39 -27.97
C GLN A 37 -29.96 -8.81 -28.20
N VAL A 38 -29.58 -9.16 -29.44
CA VAL A 38 -28.98 -10.47 -29.75
C VAL A 38 -27.62 -10.63 -29.07
N CYS A 39 -26.75 -9.62 -29.14
CA CYS A 39 -25.43 -9.67 -28.51
C CYS A 39 -25.47 -9.66 -26.97
N ALA A 40 -26.57 -9.19 -26.38
CA ALA A 40 -26.79 -9.19 -24.94
C ALA A 40 -27.33 -10.53 -24.41
N LEU A 41 -27.77 -11.45 -25.28
CA LEU A 41 -28.18 -12.79 -24.87
C LEU A 41 -26.98 -13.59 -24.35
N PRO A 42 -27.18 -14.45 -23.34
CA PRO A 42 -26.27 -15.54 -23.04
C PRO A 42 -25.95 -16.38 -24.28
N LEU A 43 -24.73 -16.89 -24.41
CA LEU A 43 -24.29 -17.59 -25.62
C LEU A 43 -25.13 -18.83 -25.96
N ASN A 44 -25.62 -19.57 -24.97
CA ASN A 44 -26.56 -20.67 -25.19
C ASN A 44 -27.92 -20.20 -25.75
N GLU A 45 -28.44 -19.08 -25.26
CA GLU A 45 -29.67 -18.48 -25.78
C GLU A 45 -29.47 -17.90 -27.18
N ALA A 46 -28.32 -17.28 -27.44
CA ALA A 46 -27.94 -16.79 -28.76
C ALA A 46 -27.82 -17.95 -29.77
N GLN A 47 -27.19 -19.06 -29.37
CA GLN A 47 -27.10 -20.28 -30.18
C GLN A 47 -28.51 -20.79 -30.53
N ALA A 48 -29.37 -20.97 -29.52
CA ALA A 48 -30.74 -21.43 -29.72
C ALA A 48 -31.57 -20.46 -30.59
N PHE A 49 -31.32 -19.15 -30.49
CA PHE A 49 -31.95 -18.13 -31.33
C PHE A 49 -31.59 -18.29 -32.81
N PHE A 50 -30.31 -18.47 -33.14
CA PHE A 50 -29.87 -18.64 -34.53
C PHE A 50 -30.28 -20.01 -35.11
N GLU A 51 -30.33 -21.07 -34.30
CA GLU A 51 -30.80 -22.39 -34.72
C GLU A 51 -32.30 -22.42 -35.06
N LYS A 52 -33.11 -21.67 -34.31
CA LYS A 52 -34.58 -21.64 -34.45
C LYS A 52 -35.07 -20.48 -35.31
N LEU A 53 -34.18 -19.74 -35.95
CA LEU A 53 -34.52 -18.55 -36.71
C LEU A 53 -35.45 -18.92 -37.90
N PRO A 54 -36.68 -18.38 -37.97
CA PRO A 54 -37.57 -18.66 -39.08
C PRO A 54 -37.06 -17.93 -40.33
N LEU A 55 -36.76 -18.70 -41.38
CA LEU A 55 -36.24 -18.18 -42.64
C LEU A 55 -37.09 -18.66 -43.80
N ASP A 56 -37.48 -17.73 -44.66
CA ASP A 56 -38.07 -18.09 -45.96
C ASP A 56 -37.02 -18.69 -46.91
N ARG A 57 -37.47 -19.22 -48.05
CA ARG A 57 -36.59 -19.88 -49.04
C ARG A 57 -35.49 -18.95 -49.57
N ARG A 58 -35.78 -17.65 -49.75
CA ARG A 58 -34.85 -16.66 -50.29
C ARG A 58 -33.82 -16.27 -49.23
N GLN A 59 -34.25 -16.01 -48.00
CA GLN A 59 -33.40 -15.70 -46.86
C GLN A 59 -32.45 -16.85 -46.55
N ARG A 60 -32.94 -18.10 -46.60
CA ARG A 60 -32.08 -19.29 -46.41
C ARG A 60 -31.02 -19.44 -47.50
N GLN A 61 -31.32 -19.07 -48.74
CA GLN A 61 -30.34 -19.08 -49.83
C GLN A 61 -29.23 -18.04 -49.63
N ILE A 62 -29.55 -16.87 -49.07
CA ILE A 62 -28.58 -15.78 -48.86
C ILE A 62 -27.77 -15.99 -47.57
N ALA A 63 -28.44 -16.29 -46.45
CA ALA A 63 -27.84 -16.32 -45.12
C ALA A 63 -27.49 -17.73 -44.62
N GLY A 64 -27.84 -18.79 -45.36
CA GLY A 64 -27.71 -20.17 -44.89
C GLY A 64 -26.28 -20.57 -44.49
N GLU A 65 -25.28 -20.23 -45.31
CA GLU A 65 -23.87 -20.50 -44.98
C GLU A 65 -23.38 -19.64 -43.81
N LEU A 66 -23.75 -18.36 -43.79
CA LEU A 66 -23.41 -17.45 -42.70
C LEU A 66 -23.98 -17.93 -41.36
N LEU A 67 -25.24 -18.38 -41.34
CA LEU A 67 -25.87 -18.89 -40.13
C LEU A 67 -25.25 -20.20 -39.66
N LYS A 68 -24.86 -21.10 -40.58
CA LYS A 68 -24.07 -22.29 -40.21
C LYS A 68 -22.76 -21.90 -39.52
N GLU A 69 -22.06 -20.90 -40.05
CA GLU A 69 -20.80 -20.42 -39.46
C GLU A 69 -21.02 -19.78 -38.08
N ILE A 70 -22.04 -18.94 -37.93
CA ILE A 70 -22.39 -18.31 -36.64
C ILE A 70 -22.75 -19.37 -35.60
N THR A 71 -23.67 -20.29 -35.93
CA THR A 71 -24.08 -21.36 -35.03
C THR A 71 -22.92 -22.28 -34.66
N SER A 72 -22.04 -22.60 -35.62
CA SER A 72 -20.82 -23.38 -35.37
C SER A 72 -19.90 -22.70 -34.34
N ARG A 73 -19.60 -21.40 -34.52
CA ARG A 73 -18.77 -20.64 -33.57
C ARG A 73 -19.40 -20.50 -32.18
N LEU A 74 -20.71 -20.29 -32.12
CA LEU A 74 -21.44 -20.26 -30.84
C LEU A 74 -21.39 -21.63 -30.15
N THR A 75 -21.54 -22.71 -30.91
CA THR A 75 -21.42 -24.08 -30.38
C THR A 75 -20.05 -24.30 -29.77
N PHE A 76 -18.96 -23.87 -30.41
CA PHE A 76 -17.62 -24.01 -29.84
C PHE A 76 -17.43 -23.23 -28.54
N LEU A 77 -17.98 -22.03 -28.43
CA LEU A 77 -17.93 -21.25 -27.20
C LEU A 77 -18.72 -21.93 -26.06
N VAL A 78 -19.88 -22.53 -26.38
CA VAL A 78 -20.68 -23.30 -25.43
C VAL A 78 -19.98 -24.60 -25.02
N ASP A 79 -19.34 -25.30 -25.97
CA ASP A 79 -18.61 -26.54 -25.72
C ASP A 79 -17.42 -26.35 -24.76
N VAL A 80 -16.78 -25.19 -24.78
CA VAL A 80 -15.70 -24.84 -23.84
C VAL A 80 -16.21 -24.27 -22.51
N GLY A 81 -17.52 -24.32 -22.24
CA GLY A 81 -18.08 -23.93 -20.95
C GLY A 81 -18.25 -22.42 -20.74
N LEU A 82 -18.41 -21.65 -21.83
CA LEU A 82 -18.62 -20.19 -21.77
C LEU A 82 -20.06 -19.79 -22.05
N GLU A 83 -21.03 -20.71 -21.93
CA GLU A 83 -22.44 -20.48 -22.27
C GLU A 83 -23.08 -19.27 -21.55
N TYR A 84 -22.58 -18.93 -20.37
CA TYR A 84 -23.10 -17.84 -19.54
C TYR A 84 -22.63 -16.45 -19.96
N LEU A 85 -21.63 -16.36 -20.84
CA LEU A 85 -21.14 -15.09 -21.37
C LEU A 85 -22.13 -14.49 -22.36
N THR A 86 -21.94 -13.21 -22.67
CA THR A 86 -22.66 -12.52 -23.74
C THR A 86 -21.65 -11.99 -24.74
N LEU A 87 -22.04 -11.85 -26.01
CA LEU A 87 -21.18 -11.26 -27.05
C LEU A 87 -20.89 -9.77 -26.78
N HIS A 88 -21.72 -9.12 -25.97
CA HIS A 88 -21.55 -7.72 -25.56
C HIS A 88 -20.48 -7.52 -24.47
N ARG A 89 -20.12 -8.58 -23.71
CA ARG A 89 -19.16 -8.48 -22.61
C ARG A 89 -17.81 -7.95 -23.09
N ALA A 90 -17.27 -6.97 -22.37
CA ALA A 90 -15.98 -6.37 -22.70
C ALA A 90 -14.84 -7.37 -22.48
N ALA A 91 -13.90 -7.44 -23.44
CA ALA A 91 -12.76 -8.35 -23.34
C ALA A 91 -11.85 -8.07 -22.13
N SER A 92 -11.79 -6.81 -21.67
CA SER A 92 -11.00 -6.40 -20.51
C SER A 92 -11.55 -6.89 -19.17
N THR A 93 -12.81 -7.31 -19.11
CA THR A 93 -13.44 -7.82 -17.88
C THR A 93 -13.48 -9.35 -17.83
N LEU A 94 -12.88 -10.02 -18.80
CA LEU A 94 -12.76 -11.47 -18.83
C LEU A 94 -11.65 -11.93 -17.89
N ALA A 95 -11.89 -13.02 -17.18
CA ALA A 95 -10.84 -13.71 -16.44
C ALA A 95 -9.80 -14.32 -17.41
N GLY A 96 -8.61 -14.65 -16.89
CA GLY A 96 -7.55 -15.28 -17.68
C GLY A 96 -8.03 -16.59 -18.36
N GLY A 97 -8.64 -17.49 -17.58
CA GLY A 97 -9.22 -18.73 -18.09
C GLY A 97 -10.36 -18.52 -19.09
N GLU A 98 -11.21 -17.50 -18.91
CA GLU A 98 -12.25 -17.15 -19.89
C GLU A 98 -11.62 -16.72 -21.23
N SER A 99 -10.63 -15.83 -21.18
CA SER A 99 -9.91 -15.34 -22.38
C SER A 99 -9.19 -16.47 -23.12
N GLN A 100 -8.56 -17.38 -22.37
CA GLN A 100 -7.90 -18.55 -22.92
C GLN A 100 -8.88 -19.50 -23.62
N ARG A 101 -10.04 -19.77 -23.00
CA ARG A 101 -11.07 -20.63 -23.60
C ARG A 101 -11.72 -20.00 -24.83
N ILE A 102 -11.91 -18.68 -24.87
CA ILE A 102 -12.34 -17.99 -26.11
C ILE A 102 -11.32 -18.19 -27.23
N ARG A 103 -10.02 -18.06 -26.91
CA ARG A 103 -8.96 -18.32 -27.89
C ARG A 103 -9.00 -19.76 -28.38
N LEU A 104 -9.17 -20.74 -27.48
CA LEU A 104 -9.30 -22.15 -27.83
C LEU A 104 -10.51 -22.40 -28.74
N ALA A 105 -11.69 -21.86 -28.40
CA ALA A 105 -12.89 -21.98 -29.22
C ALA A 105 -12.70 -21.38 -30.62
N SER A 106 -12.02 -20.23 -30.73
CA SER A 106 -11.67 -19.63 -32.04
C SER A 106 -10.69 -20.49 -32.84
N GLN A 107 -9.82 -21.26 -32.20
CA GLN A 107 -8.90 -22.17 -32.88
C GLN A 107 -9.59 -23.45 -33.33
N ILE A 108 -10.52 -23.97 -32.54
CA ILE A 108 -11.36 -25.10 -32.96
C ILE A 108 -12.21 -24.69 -34.18
N GLY A 109 -12.77 -23.48 -34.16
CA GLY A 109 -13.58 -22.95 -35.26
C GLY A 109 -12.82 -22.57 -36.52
N SER A 110 -11.48 -22.48 -36.51
CA SER A 110 -10.72 -22.25 -37.74
C SER A 110 -10.59 -23.50 -38.61
N GLY A 111 -10.87 -24.68 -38.06
CA GLY A 111 -10.82 -25.95 -38.80
C GLY A 111 -9.42 -26.29 -39.32
N LEU A 112 -8.37 -25.71 -38.73
CA LEU A 112 -6.99 -25.96 -39.14
C LEU A 112 -6.59 -27.41 -38.85
N THR A 113 -5.76 -27.98 -39.72
CA THR A 113 -5.22 -29.33 -39.61
C THR A 113 -3.69 -29.28 -39.73
N GLY A 114 -2.97 -30.25 -39.15
CA GLY A 114 -1.51 -30.27 -39.15
C GLY A 114 -0.85 -29.21 -38.25
N VAL A 115 -1.59 -28.63 -37.31
CA VAL A 115 -1.09 -27.60 -36.38
C VAL A 115 -0.63 -28.23 -35.07
N LEU A 116 0.48 -27.74 -34.51
CA LEU A 116 0.91 -28.01 -33.14
C LEU A 116 0.33 -26.94 -32.20
N TYR A 117 -0.66 -27.32 -31.42
CA TYR A 117 -1.23 -26.47 -30.37
C TYR A 117 -0.47 -26.67 -29.07
N VAL A 118 0.13 -25.60 -28.55
CA VAL A 118 0.75 -25.58 -27.22
C VAL A 118 -0.18 -24.86 -26.26
N LEU A 119 -0.69 -25.58 -25.27
CA LEU A 119 -1.67 -25.07 -24.31
C LEU A 119 -1.08 -25.09 -22.90
N ASP A 120 -1.20 -23.98 -22.19
CA ASP A 120 -0.71 -23.81 -20.83
C ASP A 120 -1.89 -23.83 -19.85
N GLU A 121 -2.12 -24.95 -19.17
CA GLU A 121 -3.19 -25.17 -18.17
C GLU A 121 -4.60 -24.69 -18.60
N PRO A 122 -5.21 -25.26 -19.65
CA PRO A 122 -6.53 -24.84 -20.10
C PRO A 122 -7.67 -25.09 -19.09
N THR A 123 -7.43 -25.85 -18.01
CA THR A 123 -8.38 -26.05 -16.91
C THR A 123 -8.42 -24.91 -15.88
N ILE A 124 -7.58 -23.87 -16.00
CA ILE A 124 -7.57 -22.73 -15.07
C ILE A 124 -8.96 -22.09 -14.95
N GLY A 125 -9.38 -21.87 -13.70
CA GLY A 125 -10.67 -21.28 -13.35
C GLY A 125 -11.88 -22.06 -13.88
N LEU A 126 -11.71 -23.36 -14.18
CA LEU A 126 -12.78 -24.25 -14.62
C LEU A 126 -13.24 -25.15 -13.47
N HIS A 127 -14.55 -25.28 -13.31
CA HIS A 127 -15.11 -26.17 -12.31
C HIS A 127 -14.98 -27.65 -12.76
N PRO A 128 -14.68 -28.61 -11.85
CA PRO A 128 -14.48 -30.02 -12.21
C PRO A 128 -15.63 -30.67 -13.02
N ARG A 129 -16.86 -30.16 -12.87
CA ARG A 129 -18.02 -30.56 -13.69
C ARG A 129 -17.79 -30.34 -15.19
N ASP A 130 -17.16 -29.24 -15.55
CA ASP A 130 -17.04 -28.77 -16.93
C ASP A 130 -15.75 -29.28 -17.60
N ASN A 131 -14.82 -29.88 -16.82
CA ASN A 131 -13.60 -30.51 -17.34
C ASN A 131 -13.88 -31.58 -18.40
N ALA A 132 -14.92 -32.39 -18.22
CA ALA A 132 -15.28 -33.42 -19.19
C ALA A 132 -15.65 -32.83 -20.57
N ARG A 133 -16.29 -31.65 -20.60
CA ARG A 133 -16.64 -30.96 -21.84
C ARG A 133 -15.39 -30.43 -22.54
N LEU A 134 -14.49 -29.79 -21.78
CA LEU A 134 -13.22 -29.29 -22.29
C LEU A 134 -12.35 -30.44 -22.86
N ILE A 135 -12.22 -31.55 -22.14
CA ILE A 135 -11.49 -32.74 -22.62
C ILE A 135 -12.11 -33.26 -23.92
N GLY A 136 -13.45 -33.29 -24.01
CA GLY A 136 -14.16 -33.65 -25.25
C GLY A 136 -13.82 -32.71 -26.42
N ALA A 137 -13.75 -31.41 -26.18
CA ALA A 137 -13.38 -30.42 -27.20
C ALA A 137 -11.91 -30.56 -27.64
N LEU A 138 -10.99 -30.79 -26.69
CA LEU A 138 -9.57 -31.01 -26.97
C LEU A 138 -9.35 -32.29 -27.80
N ARG A 139 -10.07 -33.36 -27.50
CA ARG A 139 -10.04 -34.59 -28.31
C ARG A 139 -10.52 -34.36 -29.73
N ARG A 140 -11.63 -33.61 -29.93
CA ARG A 140 -12.07 -33.21 -31.27
C ARG A 140 -10.99 -32.42 -32.01
N LEU A 141 -10.35 -31.47 -31.34
CA LEU A 141 -9.27 -30.67 -31.95
C LEU A 141 -8.08 -31.54 -32.40
N ARG A 142 -7.69 -32.53 -31.58
CA ARG A 142 -6.68 -33.54 -31.93
C ARG A 142 -7.12 -34.39 -33.12
N ASP A 143 -8.34 -34.91 -33.07
CA ASP A 143 -8.87 -35.86 -34.05
C ASP A 143 -9.10 -35.23 -35.45
N LEU A 144 -9.13 -33.90 -35.54
CA LEU A 144 -9.04 -33.17 -36.81
C LEU A 144 -7.68 -33.32 -37.52
N GLY A 145 -6.69 -33.98 -36.91
CA GLY A 145 -5.34 -34.14 -37.44
C GLY A 145 -4.35 -33.12 -36.90
N ASN A 146 -4.56 -32.64 -35.67
CA ASN A 146 -3.66 -31.73 -34.97
C ASN A 146 -2.92 -32.43 -33.84
N THR A 147 -1.78 -31.87 -33.44
CA THR A 147 -1.04 -32.31 -32.25
C THR A 147 -1.26 -31.32 -31.11
N LEU A 148 -1.62 -31.81 -29.93
CA LEU A 148 -1.79 -30.99 -28.73
C LEU A 148 -0.66 -31.30 -27.75
N LEU A 149 0.15 -30.30 -27.43
CA LEU A 149 1.12 -30.33 -26.35
C LEU A 149 0.58 -29.47 -25.20
N MET A 150 0.32 -30.10 -24.06
CA MET A 150 -0.36 -29.46 -22.94
C MET A 150 0.51 -29.50 -21.68
N VAL A 151 0.61 -28.37 -20.99
CA VAL A 151 1.10 -28.29 -19.61
C VAL A 151 -0.12 -28.35 -18.70
N GLU A 152 -0.19 -29.34 -17.81
CA GLU A 152 -1.35 -29.57 -16.95
C GLU A 152 -0.97 -30.19 -15.61
N HIS A 153 -1.82 -29.93 -14.63
CA HIS A 153 -1.75 -30.49 -13.28
C HIS A 153 -3.07 -31.18 -12.87
N ASP A 154 -4.16 -31.01 -13.62
CA ASP A 154 -5.43 -31.64 -13.32
C ASP A 154 -5.39 -33.17 -13.55
N ARG A 155 -5.89 -33.92 -12.57
CA ARG A 155 -5.87 -35.40 -12.61
C ARG A 155 -6.71 -35.95 -13.75
N GLN A 156 -7.87 -35.36 -14.03
CA GLN A 156 -8.77 -35.86 -15.07
C GLN A 156 -8.14 -35.66 -16.45
N VAL A 157 -7.51 -34.51 -16.69
CA VAL A 157 -6.83 -34.26 -17.97
C VAL A 157 -5.65 -35.21 -18.16
N ILE A 158 -4.81 -35.39 -17.14
CA ILE A 158 -3.67 -36.31 -17.18
C ILE A 158 -4.15 -37.75 -17.46
N ASP A 159 -5.23 -38.20 -16.83
CA ASP A 159 -5.78 -39.54 -17.03
C ASP A 159 -6.36 -39.77 -18.43
N HIS A 160 -6.77 -38.70 -19.13
CA HIS A 160 -7.33 -38.77 -20.49
C HIS A 160 -6.30 -38.51 -21.60
N ALA A 161 -5.04 -38.22 -21.24
CA ALA A 161 -3.96 -37.98 -22.17
C ALA A 161 -3.48 -39.26 -22.86
N ASP A 162 -3.11 -39.14 -24.15
CA ASP A 162 -2.56 -40.27 -24.92
C ASP A 162 -1.15 -40.63 -24.45
N GLN A 163 -0.36 -39.60 -24.10
CA GLN A 163 1.00 -39.71 -23.59
C GLN A 163 1.25 -38.61 -22.57
N VAL A 164 1.98 -38.93 -21.50
CA VAL A 164 2.34 -38.01 -20.43
C VAL A 164 3.86 -37.96 -20.33
N LEU A 165 4.39 -36.74 -20.36
CA LEU A 165 5.80 -36.44 -20.12
C LEU A 165 5.90 -35.78 -18.74
N ASP A 166 6.41 -36.52 -17.77
CA ASP A 166 6.63 -36.01 -16.42
C ASP A 166 8.03 -35.41 -16.31
N PHE A 167 8.09 -34.13 -15.93
CA PHE A 167 9.34 -33.40 -15.71
C PHE A 167 9.69 -33.40 -14.23
N GLY A 168 10.97 -33.61 -13.90
CA GLY A 168 11.43 -33.62 -12.52
C GLY A 168 12.92 -33.96 -12.40
N PRO A 169 13.36 -34.56 -11.27
CA PRO A 169 12.59 -34.90 -10.06
C PRO A 169 12.19 -33.71 -9.17
N GLY A 170 12.79 -32.53 -9.36
CA GLY A 170 12.48 -31.31 -8.59
C GLY A 170 12.30 -30.09 -9.49
N ALA A 171 12.29 -28.90 -8.89
CA ALA A 171 12.23 -27.61 -9.60
C ALA A 171 13.64 -27.00 -9.80
N GLY A 172 13.79 -26.07 -10.75
CA GLY A 172 15.09 -25.44 -11.03
C GLY A 172 16.11 -26.42 -11.64
N GLU A 173 17.36 -26.42 -11.14
CA GLU A 173 18.41 -27.35 -11.63
C GLU A 173 18.18 -28.82 -11.24
N GLU A 174 17.34 -29.07 -10.23
CA GLU A 174 16.91 -30.44 -9.89
C GLU A 174 15.82 -30.94 -10.86
N GLY A 175 15.31 -30.06 -11.74
CA GLY A 175 14.35 -30.36 -12.78
C GLY A 175 14.97 -30.46 -14.17
N GLY A 176 14.14 -30.16 -15.19
CA GLY A 176 14.59 -30.12 -16.59
C GLY A 176 14.86 -31.49 -17.22
N ARG A 177 14.55 -32.59 -16.53
CA ARG A 177 14.69 -33.96 -17.04
C ARG A 177 13.32 -34.61 -17.15
N ILE A 178 13.12 -35.40 -18.20
CA ILE A 178 11.92 -36.22 -18.35
C ILE A 178 12.12 -37.48 -17.50
N VAL A 179 11.44 -37.55 -16.35
CA VAL A 179 11.54 -38.68 -15.41
C VAL A 179 10.64 -39.84 -15.79
N ALA A 180 9.58 -39.57 -16.55
CA ALA A 180 8.72 -40.58 -17.16
C ALA A 180 8.16 -40.06 -18.49
N CYS A 181 8.13 -40.92 -19.50
CA CYS A 181 7.46 -40.68 -20.78
C CYS A 181 6.66 -41.93 -21.11
N ALA A 182 5.36 -41.93 -20.80
CA ALA A 182 4.52 -43.10 -20.93
C ALA A 182 3.04 -42.72 -20.99
N THR A 183 2.16 -43.70 -21.20
CA THR A 183 0.72 -43.53 -20.96
C THR A 183 0.46 -43.21 -19.48
N PRO A 184 -0.70 -42.65 -19.11
CA PRO A 184 -1.02 -42.33 -17.71
C PRO A 184 -0.85 -43.54 -16.77
N ALA A 185 -1.25 -44.73 -17.20
CA ALA A 185 -1.05 -45.99 -16.48
C ALA A 185 0.44 -46.41 -16.37
N GLY A 186 1.28 -46.01 -17.33
CA GLY A 186 2.73 -46.15 -17.25
C GLY A 186 3.36 -45.20 -16.24
N VAL A 187 2.96 -43.92 -16.24
CA VAL A 187 3.46 -42.91 -15.30
C VAL A 187 3.13 -43.28 -13.84
N ARG A 188 1.93 -43.80 -13.56
CA ARG A 188 1.55 -44.33 -12.23
C ARG A 188 2.50 -45.42 -11.69
N ARG A 189 3.16 -46.18 -12.58
CA ARG A 189 4.10 -47.25 -12.23
C ARG A 189 5.56 -46.78 -12.17
N ALA A 190 5.87 -45.61 -12.71
CA ALA A 190 7.23 -45.07 -12.75
C ALA A 190 7.70 -44.68 -11.34
N ARG A 191 8.81 -45.30 -10.87
CA ARG A 191 9.33 -45.06 -9.51
C ARG A 191 9.93 -43.65 -9.33
N GLY A 192 10.50 -43.08 -10.40
CA GLY A 192 11.11 -41.76 -10.39
C GLY A 192 10.14 -40.59 -10.56
N SER A 193 8.87 -40.87 -10.89
CA SER A 193 7.84 -39.86 -11.13
C SER A 193 7.16 -39.47 -9.82
N LEU A 194 7.31 -38.21 -9.40
CA LEU A 194 6.57 -37.66 -8.25
C LEU A 194 5.07 -37.61 -8.58
N THR A 195 4.72 -37.12 -9.77
CA THR A 195 3.35 -37.09 -10.30
C THR A 195 2.72 -38.49 -10.26
N GLY A 196 3.46 -39.51 -10.70
CA GLY A 196 3.04 -40.91 -10.66
C GLY A 196 2.72 -41.43 -9.26
N ARG A 197 3.43 -40.96 -8.21
CA ARG A 197 3.13 -41.33 -6.81
C ARG A 197 1.78 -40.76 -6.35
N PHE A 198 1.46 -39.53 -6.73
CA PHE A 198 0.15 -38.92 -6.46
C PHE A 198 -0.98 -39.59 -7.25
N LEU A 199 -0.77 -39.84 -8.55
CA LEU A 199 -1.76 -40.52 -9.40
C LEU A 199 -2.01 -41.98 -8.98
N ALA A 200 -1.01 -42.66 -8.43
CA ALA A 200 -1.14 -44.01 -7.89
C ALA A 200 -1.72 -44.04 -6.46
N GLY A 201 -1.95 -42.88 -5.82
CA GLY A 201 -2.42 -42.79 -4.44
C GLY A 201 -1.40 -43.18 -3.37
N LYS A 202 -0.10 -43.31 -3.73
CA LYS A 202 0.99 -43.57 -2.77
C LYS A 202 1.29 -42.34 -1.92
N GLU A 203 1.13 -41.16 -2.52
CA GLU A 203 1.14 -39.87 -1.84
C GLU A 203 -0.21 -39.19 -2.08
N ALA A 204 -0.69 -38.44 -1.10
CA ALA A 204 -1.93 -37.69 -1.20
C ALA A 204 -1.96 -36.55 -0.19
N ILE A 205 -2.72 -35.50 -0.49
CA ILE A 205 -3.07 -34.47 0.48
C ILE A 205 -4.18 -35.06 1.37
N PRO A 206 -3.96 -35.24 2.69
CA PRO A 206 -4.93 -35.89 3.55
C PRO A 206 -6.12 -34.97 3.88
N VAL A 207 -7.25 -35.58 4.18
CA VAL A 207 -8.42 -34.88 4.73
C VAL A 207 -8.21 -34.67 6.24
N PRO A 208 -8.30 -33.42 6.75
CA PRO A 208 -8.10 -33.13 8.16
C PRO A 208 -9.16 -33.80 9.05
N THR A 209 -8.74 -34.60 10.03
CA THR A 209 -9.66 -35.19 11.03
C THR A 209 -10.09 -34.20 12.13
N ASN A 210 -9.33 -33.12 12.31
CA ASN A 210 -9.48 -32.11 13.34
C ASN A 210 -9.74 -30.72 12.74
N ARG A 211 -10.80 -30.57 11.94
CA ARG A 211 -11.22 -29.26 11.40
C ARG A 211 -11.45 -28.25 12.52
N ARG A 212 -11.09 -26.99 12.30
CA ARG A 212 -11.26 -25.94 13.31
C ARG A 212 -12.76 -25.69 13.54
N PRO A 213 -13.28 -25.83 14.76
CA PRO A 213 -14.73 -25.82 15.00
C PRO A 213 -15.35 -24.46 14.68
N VAL A 214 -16.47 -24.46 13.97
CA VAL A 214 -17.29 -23.26 13.69
C VAL A 214 -18.57 -23.39 14.50
N ALA A 215 -18.63 -22.78 15.69
CA ALA A 215 -19.82 -22.90 16.53
C ALA A 215 -21.00 -22.12 15.94
N ALA A 216 -22.14 -22.80 15.83
CA ALA A 216 -23.42 -22.20 15.45
C ALA A 216 -23.98 -21.39 16.63
N GLY A 217 -24.13 -20.07 16.45
CA GLY A 217 -25.05 -19.27 17.27
C GLY A 217 -24.65 -18.86 18.69
N GLY A 218 -23.37 -18.59 19.01
CA GLY A 218 -22.96 -18.06 20.32
C GLY A 218 -22.23 -16.71 20.26
N ALA A 219 -22.44 -15.85 21.25
CA ALA A 219 -21.82 -14.53 21.45
C ALA A 219 -20.26 -14.52 21.53
N LYS A 220 -19.61 -15.69 21.40
CA LYS A 220 -18.15 -15.89 21.40
C LYS A 220 -17.53 -16.07 20.01
N ASN A 221 -18.33 -16.20 18.94
CA ASN A 221 -17.79 -16.34 17.57
C ASN A 221 -17.86 -15.06 16.77
N LYS A 222 -16.74 -14.73 16.14
CA LYS A 222 -16.52 -13.55 15.31
C LYS A 222 -16.82 -13.91 13.86
N TRP A 223 -17.92 -13.40 13.32
CA TRP A 223 -18.31 -13.59 11.91
C TRP A 223 -18.16 -12.28 11.16
N LEU A 224 -17.80 -12.38 9.88
CA LEU A 224 -17.86 -11.28 8.94
C LEU A 224 -18.98 -11.56 7.94
N THR A 225 -20.02 -10.73 7.92
CA THR A 225 -21.22 -10.95 7.11
C THR A 225 -21.38 -9.86 6.08
N VAL A 226 -21.42 -10.26 4.80
CA VAL A 226 -21.83 -9.41 3.68
C VAL A 226 -23.34 -9.53 3.54
N VAL A 227 -24.05 -8.40 3.62
CA VAL A 227 -25.52 -8.33 3.57
C VAL A 227 -25.95 -7.70 2.24
N GLY A 228 -26.89 -8.33 1.55
CA GLY A 228 -27.54 -7.84 0.34
C GLY A 228 -26.60 -7.69 -0.86
N ALA A 229 -25.65 -8.61 -1.06
CA ALA A 229 -24.71 -8.56 -2.18
C ALA A 229 -25.43 -8.72 -3.53
N GLY A 230 -25.36 -7.70 -4.38
CA GLY A 230 -26.11 -7.59 -5.65
C GLY A 230 -25.27 -7.10 -6.83
N GLU A 231 -23.95 -7.24 -6.77
CA GLU A 231 -23.05 -6.93 -7.88
C GLU A 231 -23.18 -7.99 -9.00
N ASN A 232 -23.14 -7.56 -10.26
CA ASN A 232 -23.35 -8.42 -11.43
C ASN A 232 -24.59 -9.33 -11.30
N ASN A 233 -24.40 -10.65 -11.35
CA ASN A 233 -25.47 -11.66 -11.31
C ASN A 233 -25.87 -12.09 -9.88
N LEU A 234 -25.26 -11.53 -8.82
CA LEU A 234 -25.60 -11.86 -7.43
C LEU A 234 -27.03 -11.45 -7.09
N LYS A 235 -27.80 -12.36 -6.47
CA LYS A 235 -29.24 -12.20 -6.23
C LYS A 235 -29.54 -11.64 -4.83
N HIS A 236 -28.91 -10.52 -4.46
CA HIS A 236 -29.04 -9.87 -3.15
C HIS A 236 -28.79 -10.81 -1.97
N ILE A 237 -27.69 -11.57 -2.03
CA ILE A 237 -27.39 -12.63 -1.08
C ILE A 237 -26.75 -12.12 0.21
N ASP A 238 -27.03 -12.82 1.31
CA ASP A 238 -26.36 -12.65 2.59
C ASP A 238 -25.36 -13.79 2.80
N VAL A 239 -24.09 -13.46 3.03
CA VAL A 239 -23.00 -14.45 3.15
C VAL A 239 -22.16 -14.17 4.39
N SER A 240 -21.95 -15.18 5.22
CA SER A 240 -21.17 -15.07 6.46
C SER A 240 -19.89 -15.91 6.40
N PHE A 241 -18.76 -15.28 6.74
CA PHE A 241 -17.43 -15.87 6.81
C PHE A 241 -17.00 -15.99 8.28
N PRO A 242 -16.66 -17.20 8.77
CA PRO A 242 -16.16 -17.35 10.13
C PRO A 242 -14.72 -16.84 10.26
N LEU A 243 -14.45 -15.98 11.24
CA LEU A 243 -13.11 -15.44 11.46
C LEU A 243 -12.20 -16.44 12.22
N GLY A 244 -10.91 -16.37 11.96
CA GLY A 244 -9.89 -17.30 12.47
C GLY A 244 -10.00 -18.70 11.85
N ARG A 245 -10.53 -18.81 10.63
CA ARG A 245 -10.78 -20.08 9.93
C ARG A 245 -10.28 -20.01 8.49
N PHE A 246 -10.05 -21.17 7.90
CA PHE A 246 -9.82 -21.29 6.46
C PHE A 246 -11.15 -21.48 5.73
N SER A 247 -11.64 -20.42 5.08
CA SER A 247 -12.89 -20.42 4.31
C SER A 247 -12.60 -20.46 2.80
N VAL A 248 -13.30 -21.32 2.08
CA VAL A 248 -13.22 -21.42 0.62
C VAL A 248 -14.55 -21.05 -0.03
N VAL A 249 -14.50 -20.17 -1.02
CA VAL A 249 -15.63 -19.83 -1.90
C VAL A 249 -15.46 -20.62 -3.19
N THR A 250 -16.46 -21.43 -3.53
CA THR A 250 -16.42 -22.35 -4.66
C THR A 250 -17.73 -22.31 -5.44
N GLY A 251 -17.84 -23.16 -6.47
CA GLY A 251 -18.97 -23.21 -7.40
C GLY A 251 -18.56 -22.97 -8.85
N VAL A 252 -19.50 -23.14 -9.79
CA VAL A 252 -19.23 -23.14 -11.23
C VAL A 252 -18.67 -21.80 -11.76
N SER A 253 -17.93 -21.83 -12.86
CA SER A 253 -17.38 -20.61 -13.48
C SER A 253 -18.54 -19.69 -13.91
N GLY A 254 -18.50 -18.42 -13.53
CA GLY A 254 -19.62 -17.49 -13.74
C GLY A 254 -20.72 -17.51 -12.66
N SER A 255 -20.57 -18.25 -11.55
CA SER A 255 -21.56 -18.26 -10.46
C SER A 255 -21.59 -16.99 -9.59
N GLY A 256 -20.59 -16.11 -9.71
CA GLY A 256 -20.49 -14.85 -8.94
C GLY A 256 -19.40 -14.82 -7.86
N LYS A 257 -18.47 -15.80 -7.83
CA LYS A 257 -17.37 -15.88 -6.83
C LYS A 257 -16.51 -14.62 -6.75
N SER A 258 -15.94 -14.18 -7.87
CA SER A 258 -15.12 -12.97 -7.94
C SER A 258 -15.94 -11.72 -7.62
N SER A 259 -17.21 -11.67 -7.99
CA SER A 259 -18.09 -10.54 -7.63
C SER A 259 -18.35 -10.44 -6.14
N LEU A 260 -18.50 -11.58 -5.44
CA LEU A 260 -18.66 -11.58 -3.99
C LEU A 260 -17.35 -11.18 -3.27
N VAL A 261 -16.22 -11.79 -3.66
CA VAL A 261 -14.96 -11.69 -2.90
C VAL A 261 -14.10 -10.52 -3.38
N SER A 262 -13.84 -10.42 -4.69
CA SER A 262 -12.93 -9.45 -5.29
C SER A 262 -13.58 -8.10 -5.56
N ASP A 263 -14.87 -8.06 -5.93
CA ASP A 263 -15.56 -6.80 -6.28
C ASP A 263 -16.32 -6.17 -5.10
N ILE A 264 -16.86 -6.98 -4.18
CA ILE A 264 -17.58 -6.49 -2.99
C ILE A 264 -16.70 -6.55 -1.73
N LEU A 265 -16.33 -7.76 -1.29
CA LEU A 265 -15.72 -7.96 0.03
C LEU A 265 -14.39 -7.22 0.17
N TYR A 266 -13.45 -7.42 -0.75
CA TYR A 266 -12.14 -6.77 -0.66
C TYR A 266 -12.23 -5.23 -0.76
N PRO A 267 -12.86 -4.61 -1.77
CA PRO A 267 -12.90 -3.16 -1.90
C PRO A 267 -13.64 -2.50 -0.74
N ALA A 268 -14.71 -3.11 -0.23
CA ALA A 268 -15.46 -2.57 0.91
C ALA A 268 -14.61 -2.56 2.19
N LEU A 269 -13.86 -3.64 2.45
CA LEU A 269 -12.94 -3.72 3.58
C LEU A 269 -11.72 -2.80 3.40
N ALA A 270 -11.12 -2.77 2.22
CA ALA A 270 -9.97 -1.91 1.92
C ALA A 270 -10.32 -0.43 2.05
N ARG A 271 -11.53 -0.03 1.63
CA ARG A 271 -12.04 1.33 1.82
C ARG A 271 -12.26 1.67 3.29
N ARG A 272 -12.81 0.75 4.09
CA ARG A 272 -13.07 0.98 5.52
C ARG A 272 -11.80 0.95 6.38
N ILE A 273 -10.90 0.01 6.13
CA ILE A 273 -9.70 -0.26 6.95
C ILE A 273 -8.51 0.58 6.45
N HIS A 274 -8.23 0.57 5.15
CA HIS A 274 -7.04 1.22 4.56
C HIS A 274 -7.32 2.59 3.95
N ARG A 275 -8.59 3.04 3.96
CA ARG A 275 -9.03 4.27 3.26
C ARG A 275 -8.69 4.25 1.77
N ALA A 276 -8.68 3.06 1.16
CA ALA A 276 -8.43 2.90 -0.26
C ALA A 276 -9.53 3.59 -1.09
N ALA A 277 -9.15 4.18 -2.22
CA ALA A 277 -10.06 4.78 -3.18
C ALA A 277 -10.66 3.74 -4.15
N LEU A 278 -11.09 2.59 -3.62
CA LEU A 278 -11.75 1.54 -4.40
C LEU A 278 -13.26 1.68 -4.26
N ALA A 279 -13.97 1.57 -5.38
CA ALA A 279 -15.43 1.53 -5.41
C ALA A 279 -15.90 0.08 -5.20
N PRO A 280 -16.52 -0.26 -4.06
CA PRO A 280 -17.10 -1.60 -3.88
C PRO A 280 -18.33 -1.79 -4.75
N GLY A 281 -18.53 -3.02 -5.22
CA GLY A 281 -19.75 -3.42 -5.91
C GLY A 281 -21.01 -3.24 -5.05
N ARG A 282 -22.19 -3.31 -5.67
CA ARG A 282 -23.50 -3.13 -5.06
C ARG A 282 -23.71 -4.14 -3.92
N HIS A 283 -23.86 -3.63 -2.71
CA HIS A 283 -24.17 -4.41 -1.51
C HIS A 283 -24.90 -3.52 -0.49
N GLY A 284 -25.57 -4.13 0.49
CA GLY A 284 -26.24 -3.41 1.58
C GLY A 284 -25.23 -2.94 2.63
N GLN A 285 -24.63 -3.87 3.38
CA GLN A 285 -23.61 -3.56 4.38
C GLN A 285 -22.70 -4.76 4.66
N ILE A 286 -21.56 -4.50 5.31
CA ILE A 286 -20.70 -5.54 5.87
C ILE A 286 -20.65 -5.38 7.39
N VAL A 287 -21.01 -6.43 8.12
CA VAL A 287 -21.05 -6.52 9.59
C VAL A 287 -19.84 -7.33 10.08
N GLY A 288 -19.24 -6.95 11.22
CA GLY A 288 -18.08 -7.65 11.80
C GLY A 288 -16.72 -7.10 11.34
N VAL A 289 -16.69 -5.91 10.71
CA VAL A 289 -15.45 -5.29 10.21
C VAL A 289 -14.51 -4.89 11.36
N GLU A 290 -15.05 -4.53 12.52
CA GLU A 290 -14.33 -4.18 13.74
C GLU A 290 -13.50 -5.33 14.34
N LEU A 291 -13.72 -6.55 13.86
CA LEU A 291 -13.04 -7.76 14.31
C LEU A 291 -11.72 -8.00 13.56
N ILE A 292 -11.47 -7.24 12.50
CA ILE A 292 -10.32 -7.33 11.59
C ILE A 292 -9.58 -5.98 11.61
N ASP A 293 -8.25 -6.01 11.69
CA ASP A 293 -7.42 -4.79 11.68
C ASP A 293 -6.76 -4.52 10.32
N LYS A 294 -6.66 -5.54 9.47
CA LYS A 294 -5.97 -5.49 8.19
C LYS A 294 -6.62 -6.46 7.21
N VAL A 295 -6.86 -6.01 5.98
CA VAL A 295 -7.21 -6.88 4.84
C VAL A 295 -6.06 -6.92 3.85
N ILE A 296 -5.71 -8.10 3.36
CA ILE A 296 -4.67 -8.33 2.34
C ILE A 296 -5.31 -9.10 1.19
N ASN A 297 -5.18 -8.57 -0.03
CA ASN A 297 -5.55 -9.28 -1.24
C ASN A 297 -4.29 -9.79 -1.94
N VAL A 298 -4.28 -11.07 -2.27
CA VAL A 298 -3.19 -11.76 -2.97
C VAL A 298 -3.76 -12.31 -4.29
N ASP A 299 -3.84 -11.42 -5.27
CA ASP A 299 -4.34 -11.68 -6.61
C ASP A 299 -3.24 -12.18 -7.56
N GLN A 300 -3.66 -12.66 -8.73
CA GLN A 300 -2.78 -13.18 -9.79
C GLN A 300 -2.16 -12.08 -10.67
N SER A 301 -2.40 -10.80 -10.36
CA SER A 301 -1.78 -9.71 -11.12
C SER A 301 -0.25 -9.81 -11.07
N PRO A 302 0.47 -9.47 -12.16
CA PRO A 302 1.93 -9.51 -12.17
C PRO A 302 2.51 -8.60 -11.07
N LEU A 303 3.67 -8.97 -10.49
CA LEU A 303 4.33 -8.14 -9.47
C LEU A 303 4.69 -6.74 -9.98
N GLY A 304 4.95 -6.65 -11.29
CA GLY A 304 5.23 -5.42 -12.02
C GLY A 304 5.54 -5.74 -13.47
N ASN A 305 5.36 -4.76 -14.34
CA ASN A 305 5.53 -4.93 -15.79
C ASN A 305 6.96 -4.61 -16.27
N THR A 306 7.89 -4.35 -15.35
CA THR A 306 9.27 -3.94 -15.66
C THR A 306 10.29 -4.91 -15.05
N PRO A 307 11.45 -5.12 -15.68
CA PRO A 307 12.53 -5.95 -15.12
C PRO A 307 13.13 -5.43 -13.82
N SER A 308 12.87 -4.16 -13.47
CA SER A 308 13.25 -3.56 -12.20
C SER A 308 12.50 -4.14 -10.99
N SER A 309 11.31 -4.71 -11.22
CA SER A 309 10.57 -5.48 -10.21
C SER A 309 11.08 -6.92 -10.20
N ASN A 310 11.38 -7.45 -9.02
CA ASN A 310 11.85 -8.82 -8.80
C ASN A 310 11.54 -9.28 -7.36
N PRO A 311 11.67 -10.58 -7.04
CA PRO A 311 11.36 -11.10 -5.70
C PRO A 311 12.10 -10.37 -4.57
N ALA A 312 13.37 -10.01 -4.76
CA ALA A 312 14.14 -9.31 -3.73
C ALA A 312 13.61 -7.89 -3.45
N THR A 313 13.24 -7.14 -4.50
CA THR A 313 12.65 -5.79 -4.33
C THR A 313 11.26 -5.85 -3.73
N TYR A 314 10.41 -6.78 -4.18
CA TYR A 314 9.01 -6.85 -3.76
C TYR A 314 8.88 -7.23 -2.27
N THR A 315 9.69 -8.19 -1.81
CA THR A 315 9.73 -8.61 -0.41
C THR A 315 10.41 -7.61 0.53
N GLY A 316 11.04 -6.56 -0.01
CA GLY A 316 11.86 -5.61 0.75
C GLY A 316 13.22 -6.19 1.20
N LEU A 317 13.53 -7.42 0.79
CA LEU A 317 14.81 -8.08 1.09
C LEU A 317 16.00 -7.30 0.52
N PHE A 318 15.82 -6.73 -0.68
CA PHE A 318 16.88 -6.04 -1.38
C PHE A 318 17.40 -4.82 -0.62
N ASP A 319 16.55 -4.13 0.13
CA ASP A 319 16.95 -2.98 0.95
C ASP A 319 17.94 -3.39 2.04
N LEU A 320 17.68 -4.51 2.70
CA LEU A 320 18.56 -5.08 3.72
C LEU A 320 19.90 -5.54 3.12
N VAL A 321 19.87 -6.13 1.93
CA VAL A 321 21.09 -6.52 1.20
C VAL A 321 21.91 -5.28 0.83
N ARG A 322 21.29 -4.22 0.31
CA ARG A 322 22.00 -2.97 -0.01
C ARG A 322 22.64 -2.31 1.21
N GLU A 323 21.93 -2.33 2.35
CA GLU A 323 22.47 -1.84 3.62
C GLU A 323 23.67 -2.66 4.09
N LEU A 324 23.63 -3.98 3.92
CA LEU A 324 24.76 -4.87 4.24
C LEU A 324 25.98 -4.52 3.38
N PHE A 325 25.81 -4.42 2.05
CA PHE A 325 26.91 -4.09 1.13
C PHE A 325 27.53 -2.71 1.43
N ALA A 326 26.72 -1.73 1.84
CA ALA A 326 27.20 -0.40 2.25
C ALA A 326 27.94 -0.38 3.60
N ARG A 327 27.88 -1.46 4.38
CA ARG A 327 28.61 -1.61 5.65
C ARG A 327 29.94 -2.33 5.49
N LEU A 328 30.22 -2.93 4.32
CA LEU A 328 31.49 -3.62 4.05
C LEU A 328 32.70 -2.69 4.13
N PRO A 329 33.88 -3.18 4.58
CA PRO A 329 35.10 -2.38 4.66
C PRO A 329 35.46 -1.67 3.34
N ASP A 330 35.47 -2.40 2.23
CA ASP A 330 35.78 -1.86 0.90
C ASP A 330 34.81 -0.75 0.48
N SER A 331 33.54 -0.89 0.85
CA SER A 331 32.52 0.13 0.61
C SER A 331 32.73 1.37 1.48
N LYS A 332 33.17 1.20 2.74
CA LYS A 332 33.49 2.32 3.63
C LYS A 332 34.68 3.13 3.13
N VAL A 333 35.74 2.47 2.66
CA VAL A 333 36.93 3.12 2.10
C VAL A 333 36.56 3.94 0.86
N ARG A 334 35.68 3.42 0.00
CA ARG A 334 35.25 4.10 -1.24
C ARG A 334 34.09 5.09 -1.04
N GLY A 335 33.60 5.28 0.18
CA GLY A 335 32.47 6.17 0.46
C GLY A 335 31.13 5.70 -0.12
N TYR A 336 30.98 4.41 -0.43
CA TYR A 336 29.76 3.86 -1.01
C TYR A 336 28.65 3.74 0.03
N THR A 337 27.45 4.17 -0.35
CA THR A 337 26.22 4.06 0.44
C THR A 337 25.26 3.04 -0.18
N ALA A 338 24.17 2.72 0.51
CA ALA A 338 23.14 1.80 0.00
C ALA A 338 22.53 2.25 -1.35
N ASN A 339 22.65 3.53 -1.70
CA ASN A 339 22.20 4.07 -2.99
C ASN A 339 23.08 3.61 -4.16
N ARG A 340 24.40 3.45 -3.96
CA ARG A 340 25.31 2.92 -4.99
C ARG A 340 24.89 1.51 -5.42
N PHE A 341 24.42 0.72 -4.47
CA PHE A 341 23.98 -0.65 -4.65
C PHE A 341 22.53 -0.77 -5.15
N SER A 342 21.84 0.33 -5.43
CA SER A 342 20.50 0.30 -6.02
C SER A 342 20.58 0.35 -7.54
N PHE A 343 20.08 -0.67 -8.24
CA PHE A 343 19.97 -0.63 -9.70
C PHE A 343 18.91 0.38 -10.20
N ASN A 344 17.99 0.83 -9.33
CA ASN A 344 16.96 1.83 -9.64
C ASN A 344 17.45 3.30 -9.50
N ARG A 345 18.70 3.52 -9.08
CA ARG A 345 19.24 4.87 -8.86
C ARG A 345 20.54 5.06 -9.65
N PRO A 346 20.76 6.26 -10.22
CA PRO A 346 22.03 6.57 -10.87
C PRO A 346 23.19 6.53 -9.87
N GLY A 347 24.36 6.14 -10.35
CA GLY A 347 25.59 6.08 -9.57
C GLY A 347 26.32 4.74 -9.69
N GLY A 348 25.69 3.63 -9.29
CA GLY A 348 26.30 2.30 -9.38
C GLY A 348 25.69 1.37 -10.44
N ARG A 349 24.50 1.68 -10.92
CA ARG A 349 23.83 0.92 -11.98
C ARG A 349 24.56 1.04 -13.33
N CYS A 350 24.27 0.13 -14.24
CA CYS A 350 24.65 0.26 -15.64
C CYS A 350 23.75 1.32 -16.30
N GLU A 351 24.33 2.41 -16.80
CA GLU A 351 23.55 3.48 -17.45
C GLU A 351 23.04 3.08 -18.84
N ALA A 352 23.68 2.12 -19.52
CA ALA A 352 23.27 1.66 -20.85
C ALA A 352 21.91 0.96 -20.88
N CYS A 353 21.51 0.31 -19.79
CA CYS A 353 20.19 -0.30 -19.62
C CYS A 353 19.39 0.32 -18.46
N GLU A 354 19.88 1.44 -17.92
CA GLU A 354 19.33 2.12 -16.74
C GLU A 354 19.12 1.19 -15.52
N GLY A 355 19.95 0.16 -15.38
CA GLY A 355 19.88 -0.83 -14.31
C GLY A 355 18.88 -1.98 -14.51
N ASN A 356 18.16 -2.05 -15.64
CA ASN A 356 17.25 -3.17 -15.92
C ASN A 356 17.99 -4.49 -16.22
N GLY A 357 19.24 -4.40 -16.71
CA GLY A 357 20.02 -5.55 -17.18
C GLY A 357 19.57 -6.08 -18.55
N GLN A 358 18.42 -5.61 -19.03
CA GLN A 358 17.85 -5.91 -20.33
C GLN A 358 17.41 -4.62 -21.01
N ARG A 359 17.26 -4.67 -22.34
CA ARG A 359 16.70 -3.61 -23.19
C ARG A 359 15.45 -4.14 -23.86
N CYS A 360 14.39 -3.33 -23.83
CA CYS A 360 13.15 -3.64 -24.52
C CYS A 360 13.31 -3.29 -26.01
N ILE A 361 13.11 -4.26 -26.89
CA ILE A 361 13.04 -4.07 -28.33
C ILE A 361 11.57 -4.08 -28.71
N GLU A 362 11.11 -2.94 -29.25
CA GLU A 362 9.75 -2.80 -29.74
C GLU A 362 9.54 -3.61 -31.01
N MET A 363 8.46 -4.38 -31.07
CA MET A 363 8.11 -5.23 -32.20
C MET A 363 6.75 -4.82 -32.75
N HIS A 364 6.63 -4.59 -34.06
CA HIS A 364 5.40 -4.03 -34.64
C HIS A 364 4.19 -4.98 -34.64
N PHE A 365 4.42 -6.30 -34.74
CA PHE A 365 3.36 -7.31 -34.85
C PHE A 365 3.47 -8.44 -33.82
N LEU A 366 4.60 -8.52 -33.13
CA LEU A 366 4.87 -9.48 -32.07
C LEU A 366 4.93 -8.72 -30.74
N PRO A 367 4.73 -9.39 -29.59
CA PRO A 367 4.98 -8.77 -28.31
C PRO A 367 6.43 -8.28 -28.19
N ASP A 368 6.62 -7.14 -27.53
CA ASP A 368 7.95 -6.58 -27.27
C ASP A 368 8.84 -7.59 -26.56
N VAL A 369 10.11 -7.63 -26.95
CA VAL A 369 11.08 -8.61 -26.45
C VAL A 369 12.16 -7.93 -25.62
N TRP A 370 12.44 -8.49 -24.45
CA TRP A 370 13.53 -8.05 -23.59
C TRP A 370 14.81 -8.81 -23.92
N VAL A 371 15.82 -8.10 -24.43
CA VAL A 371 17.12 -8.67 -24.78
C VAL A 371 18.15 -8.27 -23.73
N GLU A 372 19.08 -9.16 -23.43
CA GLU A 372 20.15 -8.91 -22.46
C GLU A 372 21.01 -7.69 -22.86
N CYS A 373 21.38 -6.87 -21.88
CA CYS A 373 22.22 -5.71 -22.13
C CYS A 373 23.67 -6.11 -22.40
N GLU A 374 24.16 -5.83 -23.61
CA GLU A 374 25.53 -6.10 -24.04
C GLU A 374 26.60 -5.41 -23.16
N THR A 375 26.32 -4.21 -22.62
CA THR A 375 27.30 -3.44 -21.84
C THR A 375 27.57 -4.04 -20.46
N CYS A 376 26.57 -4.60 -19.79
CA CYS A 376 26.72 -5.18 -18.46
C CYS A 376 26.57 -6.70 -18.42
N ALA A 377 26.28 -7.35 -19.56
CA ALA A 377 25.97 -8.78 -19.65
C ALA A 377 24.95 -9.19 -18.57
N GLY A 378 23.81 -8.49 -18.54
CA GLY A 378 22.73 -8.75 -17.59
C GLY A 378 22.99 -8.35 -16.13
N LYS A 379 24.22 -7.96 -15.75
CA LYS A 379 24.61 -7.73 -14.34
C LYS A 379 24.00 -6.51 -13.68
N ARG A 380 23.34 -5.60 -14.42
CA ARG A 380 22.66 -4.38 -13.93
C ARG A 380 23.55 -3.27 -13.32
N TYR A 381 24.83 -3.53 -13.07
CA TYR A 381 25.76 -2.61 -12.41
C TYR A 381 27.00 -2.30 -13.26
N ASN A 382 27.66 -1.19 -12.95
CA ASN A 382 28.98 -0.87 -13.49
C ASN A 382 30.10 -1.70 -12.81
N ALA A 383 31.24 -1.79 -13.47
CA ALA A 383 32.35 -2.62 -13.04
C ALA A 383 32.88 -2.23 -11.65
N GLU A 384 32.90 -0.94 -11.30
CA GLU A 384 33.39 -0.45 -10.02
C GLU A 384 32.52 -0.90 -8.84
N THR A 385 31.20 -0.98 -9.06
CA THR A 385 30.25 -1.45 -8.02
C THR A 385 30.36 -2.96 -7.82
N LEU A 386 30.63 -3.72 -8.88
CA LEU A 386 30.80 -5.18 -8.84
C LEU A 386 32.08 -5.64 -8.14
N GLN A 387 33.05 -4.75 -7.94
CA GLN A 387 34.28 -5.07 -7.18
C GLN A 387 34.02 -5.31 -5.69
N ILE A 388 32.92 -4.77 -5.14
CA ILE A 388 32.56 -4.96 -3.74
C ILE A 388 31.95 -6.35 -3.56
N LYS A 389 32.55 -7.16 -2.68
CA LYS A 389 32.15 -8.55 -2.47
C LYS A 389 31.80 -8.84 -1.00
N TYR A 390 30.67 -9.52 -0.79
CA TYR A 390 30.32 -10.16 0.48
C TYR A 390 30.56 -11.66 0.35
N LYS A 391 31.42 -12.24 1.20
CA LYS A 391 31.79 -13.69 1.14
C LYS A 391 32.18 -14.12 -0.29
N GLY A 392 32.95 -13.31 -0.99
CA GLY A 392 33.41 -13.59 -2.36
C GLY A 392 32.39 -13.30 -3.48
N ARG A 393 31.15 -12.91 -3.15
CA ARG A 393 30.07 -12.64 -4.12
C ARG A 393 29.77 -11.14 -4.22
N SER A 394 29.70 -10.61 -5.43
CA SER A 394 29.25 -9.24 -5.71
C SER A 394 27.73 -9.10 -5.53
N ILE A 395 27.20 -7.88 -5.60
CA ILE A 395 25.75 -7.68 -5.50
C ILE A 395 24.98 -8.30 -6.66
N ALA A 396 25.56 -8.33 -7.86
CA ALA A 396 24.95 -9.00 -9.01
C ALA A 396 24.95 -10.52 -8.80
N ASP A 397 26.06 -11.07 -8.28
CA ASP A 397 26.13 -12.51 -7.97
C ASP A 397 25.10 -12.89 -6.92
N VAL A 398 24.87 -12.04 -5.90
CA VAL A 398 23.83 -12.26 -4.87
C VAL A 398 22.43 -12.24 -5.47
N LEU A 399 22.14 -11.31 -6.40
CA LEU A 399 20.86 -11.26 -7.10
C LEU A 399 20.65 -12.47 -8.02
N ASP A 400 21.73 -13.06 -8.53
CA ASP A 400 21.65 -14.25 -9.38
C ASP A 400 21.45 -15.54 -8.57
N LEU A 401 21.68 -15.52 -7.24
CA LEU A 401 21.44 -16.67 -6.38
C LEU A 401 19.98 -17.05 -6.31
N ARG A 402 19.77 -18.35 -6.12
CA ARG A 402 18.47 -18.88 -5.71
C ARG A 402 18.11 -18.43 -4.31
N VAL A 403 16.82 -18.38 -4.04
CA VAL A 403 16.31 -18.10 -2.69
C VAL A 403 16.90 -19.09 -1.67
N ALA A 404 16.95 -20.39 -1.98
CA ALA A 404 17.50 -21.41 -1.08
C ALA A 404 19.00 -21.20 -0.79
N GLU A 405 19.80 -20.91 -1.81
CA GLU A 405 21.24 -20.65 -1.67
C GLU A 405 21.51 -19.33 -0.93
N ALA A 406 20.69 -18.30 -1.20
CA ALA A 406 20.76 -17.05 -0.50
C ALA A 406 20.40 -17.23 0.99
N ARG A 407 19.43 -18.10 1.31
CA ARG A 407 19.05 -18.43 2.69
C ARG A 407 20.24 -19.01 3.46
N GLU A 408 21.03 -19.87 2.82
CA GLU A 408 22.26 -20.41 3.41
C GLU A 408 23.36 -19.34 3.54
N LEU A 409 23.57 -18.53 2.50
CA LEU A 409 24.57 -17.46 2.52
C LEU A 409 24.35 -16.46 3.67
N PHE A 410 23.08 -16.10 3.90
CA PHE A 410 22.64 -15.13 4.89
C PHE A 410 22.14 -15.75 6.21
N ALA A 411 22.44 -17.03 6.47
CA ALA A 411 22.01 -17.72 7.70
C ALA A 411 22.40 -16.97 8.98
N ASN A 412 23.53 -16.25 8.97
CA ASN A 412 24.05 -15.49 10.11
C ASN A 412 23.35 -14.13 10.33
N ILE A 413 22.39 -13.75 9.47
CA ILE A 413 21.65 -12.49 9.56
C ILE A 413 20.17 -12.83 9.72
N PRO A 414 19.66 -12.92 10.97
CA PRO A 414 18.32 -13.47 11.26
C PRO A 414 17.19 -12.82 10.45
N LYS A 415 17.25 -11.50 10.27
CA LYS A 415 16.24 -10.74 9.52
C LYS A 415 16.20 -11.13 8.03
N LEU A 416 17.36 -11.33 7.40
CA LEU A 416 17.44 -11.78 6.01
C LEU A 416 17.05 -13.26 5.90
N ALA A 417 17.58 -14.10 6.78
CA ALA A 417 17.28 -15.53 6.80
C ALA A 417 15.78 -15.81 6.94
N ARG A 418 15.05 -15.06 7.78
CA ARG A 418 13.60 -15.19 7.95
C ARG A 418 12.82 -14.88 6.67
N LEU A 419 13.14 -13.77 5.98
CA LEU A 419 12.46 -13.39 4.73
C LEU A 419 12.78 -14.36 3.58
N LEU A 420 13.99 -14.92 3.56
CA LEU A 420 14.34 -15.95 2.59
C LEU A 420 13.63 -17.26 2.90
N GLN A 421 13.51 -17.61 4.18
CA GLN A 421 12.78 -18.80 4.61
C GLN A 421 11.31 -18.72 4.22
N THR A 422 10.65 -17.55 4.32
CA THR A 422 9.25 -17.45 3.87
C THR A 422 9.09 -17.71 2.37
N LEU A 423 10.05 -17.29 1.54
CA LEU A 423 10.07 -17.61 0.11
C LEU A 423 10.33 -19.11 -0.14
N VAL A 424 11.21 -19.75 0.63
CA VAL A 424 11.44 -21.21 0.54
C VAL A 424 10.18 -21.99 0.94
N ASP A 425 9.54 -21.58 2.04
CA ASP A 425 8.36 -22.23 2.60
C ASP A 425 7.16 -22.23 1.63
N VAL A 426 6.99 -21.17 0.84
CA VAL A 426 5.96 -21.10 -0.22
C VAL A 426 6.36 -21.85 -1.50
N GLY A 427 7.51 -22.53 -1.51
CA GLY A 427 7.98 -23.34 -2.63
C GLY A 427 8.81 -22.58 -3.67
N LEU A 428 9.20 -21.33 -3.43
CA LEU A 428 9.99 -20.51 -4.37
C LEU A 428 11.51 -20.62 -4.16
N GLY A 429 11.97 -21.71 -3.53
CA GLY A 429 13.38 -21.94 -3.26
C GLY A 429 14.28 -21.93 -4.51
N TYR A 430 13.72 -22.32 -5.66
CA TYR A 430 14.42 -22.41 -6.95
C TYR A 430 14.50 -21.09 -7.72
N VAL A 431 13.67 -20.10 -7.38
CA VAL A 431 13.61 -18.80 -8.06
C VAL A 431 14.85 -17.99 -7.72
N ARG A 432 15.38 -17.23 -8.70
CA ARG A 432 16.51 -16.32 -8.47
C ARG A 432 16.02 -15.01 -7.85
N LEU A 433 16.78 -14.45 -6.91
CA LEU A 433 16.40 -13.22 -6.19
C LEU A 433 16.14 -12.01 -7.11
N GLY A 434 16.95 -11.89 -8.16
CA GLY A 434 16.90 -10.83 -9.15
C GLY A 434 16.07 -11.15 -10.40
N GLN A 435 15.42 -12.31 -10.48
CA GLN A 435 14.59 -12.71 -11.62
C GLN A 435 13.55 -11.64 -11.93
N ALA A 436 13.47 -11.22 -13.19
CA ALA A 436 12.60 -10.15 -13.63
C ALA A 436 11.12 -10.54 -13.40
N ALA A 437 10.32 -9.61 -12.86
CA ALA A 437 8.91 -9.85 -12.58
C ALA A 437 8.10 -10.31 -13.81
N PRO A 438 8.32 -9.78 -15.04
CA PRO A 438 7.63 -10.27 -16.24
C PRO A 438 7.93 -11.72 -16.62
N THR A 439 9.03 -12.30 -16.12
CA THR A 439 9.41 -13.69 -16.39
C THR A 439 9.00 -14.63 -15.26
N LEU A 440 8.23 -14.15 -14.28
CA LEU A 440 7.59 -14.99 -13.27
C LEU A 440 6.20 -15.41 -13.79
N SER A 441 5.84 -16.67 -13.58
CA SER A 441 4.46 -17.12 -13.77
C SER A 441 3.50 -16.41 -12.81
N GLY A 442 2.20 -16.41 -13.14
CA GLY A 442 1.16 -15.85 -12.27
C GLY A 442 1.18 -16.47 -10.86
N GLY A 443 1.32 -17.79 -10.77
CA GLY A 443 1.43 -18.51 -9.50
C GLY A 443 2.73 -18.19 -8.73
N GLU A 444 3.86 -17.97 -9.40
CA GLU A 444 5.09 -17.50 -8.73
C GLU A 444 4.94 -16.08 -8.21
N ALA A 445 4.39 -15.17 -9.01
CA ALA A 445 4.12 -13.79 -8.60
C ALA A 445 3.22 -13.76 -7.36
N GLN A 446 2.13 -14.53 -7.37
CA GLN A 446 1.22 -14.65 -6.24
C GLN A 446 1.91 -15.18 -4.97
N ARG A 447 2.76 -16.21 -5.10
CA ARG A 447 3.53 -16.75 -3.97
C ARG A 447 4.56 -15.76 -3.43
N VAL A 448 5.17 -14.93 -4.27
CA VAL A 448 6.05 -13.83 -3.81
C VAL A 448 5.26 -12.80 -3.00
N LYS A 449 4.04 -12.45 -3.44
CA LYS A 449 3.14 -11.55 -2.67
C LYS A 449 2.79 -12.15 -1.31
N LEU A 450 2.43 -13.44 -1.29
CA LEU A 450 2.13 -14.16 -0.06
C LEU A 450 3.36 -14.18 0.89
N ALA A 451 4.55 -14.50 0.37
CA ALA A 451 5.79 -14.51 1.14
C ALA A 451 6.16 -13.13 1.71
N ALA A 452 5.90 -12.05 0.97
CA ALA A 452 6.12 -10.69 1.44
C ALA A 452 5.24 -10.34 2.65
N GLU A 453 3.99 -10.82 2.68
CA GLU A 453 3.08 -10.60 3.80
C GLU A 453 3.37 -11.54 4.98
N LEU A 454 3.77 -12.78 4.73
CA LEU A 454 4.26 -13.71 5.76
C LEU A 454 5.51 -13.18 6.48
N GLY A 455 6.34 -12.40 5.78
CA GLY A 455 7.50 -11.74 6.33
C GLY A 455 7.19 -10.60 7.30
N ARG A 456 5.93 -10.13 7.35
CA ARG A 456 5.50 -9.02 8.22
C ARG A 456 5.00 -9.52 9.59
N PRO A 457 5.09 -8.70 10.65
CA PRO A 457 4.53 -9.03 11.95
C PRO A 457 3.03 -9.33 11.85
N GLN A 458 2.60 -10.43 12.46
CA GLN A 458 1.21 -10.89 12.43
C GLN A 458 0.46 -10.36 13.65
N THR A 459 -0.76 -9.87 13.46
CA THR A 459 -1.64 -9.38 14.54
C THR A 459 -2.63 -10.42 15.04
N GLY A 460 -2.79 -11.54 14.30
CA GLY A 460 -3.82 -12.54 14.54
C GLY A 460 -5.24 -12.06 14.25
N LYS A 461 -5.39 -10.89 13.60
CA LYS A 461 -6.68 -10.29 13.20
C LYS A 461 -6.65 -9.81 11.74
N THR A 462 -5.74 -10.35 10.94
CA THR A 462 -5.66 -10.05 9.51
C THR A 462 -6.57 -10.99 8.70
N LEU A 463 -7.27 -10.44 7.72
CA LEU A 463 -8.00 -11.19 6.70
C LEU A 463 -7.17 -11.27 5.42
N TYR A 464 -6.84 -12.49 4.99
CA TYR A 464 -6.19 -12.77 3.72
C TYR A 464 -7.23 -13.22 2.69
N ILE A 465 -7.25 -12.58 1.54
CA ILE A 465 -8.06 -12.93 0.38
C ILE A 465 -7.11 -13.47 -0.70
N LEU A 466 -7.35 -14.70 -1.14
CA LEU A 466 -6.55 -15.42 -2.13
C LEU A 466 -7.43 -15.78 -3.32
N ASP A 467 -7.01 -15.41 -4.53
CA ASP A 467 -7.72 -15.73 -5.76
C ASP A 467 -7.01 -16.87 -6.50
N GLU A 468 -7.62 -18.07 -6.49
CA GLU A 468 -7.11 -19.30 -7.10
C GLU A 468 -5.60 -19.54 -6.88
N PRO A 469 -5.13 -19.62 -5.61
CA PRO A 469 -3.71 -19.73 -5.28
C PRO A 469 -3.07 -21.05 -5.71
N THR A 470 -3.83 -22.00 -6.25
CA THR A 470 -3.34 -23.28 -6.76
C THR A 470 -3.02 -23.30 -8.26
N THR A 471 -3.27 -22.19 -8.95
CA THR A 471 -2.90 -22.03 -10.37
C THR A 471 -1.40 -22.26 -10.56
N GLY A 472 -1.00 -23.10 -11.51
CA GLY A 472 0.43 -23.38 -11.74
C GLY A 472 1.10 -24.29 -10.71
N LEU A 473 0.35 -24.98 -9.83
CA LEU A 473 0.94 -25.79 -8.76
C LEU A 473 0.76 -27.29 -8.95
N HIS A 474 1.89 -28.00 -8.94
CA HIS A 474 1.92 -29.44 -8.79
C HIS A 474 1.43 -29.87 -7.38
N PHE A 475 0.93 -31.11 -7.23
CA PHE A 475 0.33 -31.63 -5.99
C PHE A 475 1.21 -31.47 -4.74
N GLU A 476 2.53 -31.62 -4.90
CA GLU A 476 3.48 -31.47 -3.80
C GLU A 476 3.66 -30.01 -3.37
N ASP A 477 3.63 -29.07 -4.30
CA ASP A 477 3.71 -27.64 -3.97
C ASP A 477 2.39 -27.13 -3.39
N LEU A 478 1.26 -27.70 -3.85
CA LEU A 478 -0.03 -27.51 -3.21
C LEU A 478 -0.01 -27.95 -1.74
N ARG A 479 0.59 -29.11 -1.43
CA ARG A 479 0.74 -29.61 -0.06
C ARG A 479 1.55 -28.65 0.81
N LYS A 480 2.65 -28.08 0.28
CA LYS A 480 3.47 -27.07 0.99
C LYS A 480 2.70 -25.77 1.20
N LEU A 481 1.99 -25.29 0.18
CA LEU A 481 1.16 -24.09 0.27
C LEU A 481 0.09 -24.23 1.36
N LEU A 482 -0.65 -25.34 1.37
CA LEU A 482 -1.67 -25.60 2.40
C LEU A 482 -1.08 -25.58 3.82
N SER A 483 0.13 -26.13 4.01
CA SER A 483 0.83 -26.03 5.30
C SER A 483 1.15 -24.59 5.69
N VAL A 484 1.51 -23.73 4.74
CA VAL A 484 1.74 -22.29 4.98
C VAL A 484 0.44 -21.58 5.35
N LEU A 485 -0.65 -21.85 4.64
CA LEU A 485 -1.97 -21.27 4.91
C LEU A 485 -2.49 -21.71 6.28
N ASP A 486 -2.28 -22.98 6.65
CA ASP A 486 -2.66 -23.47 7.98
C ASP A 486 -1.91 -22.77 9.11
N ARG A 487 -0.60 -22.52 8.95
CA ARG A 487 0.18 -21.73 9.93
C ARG A 487 -0.35 -20.31 10.10
N LEU A 488 -0.84 -19.69 9.02
CA LEU A 488 -1.46 -18.36 9.08
C LEU A 488 -2.76 -18.37 9.90
N VAL A 489 -3.61 -19.39 9.70
CA VAL A 489 -4.86 -19.53 10.43
C VAL A 489 -4.61 -19.88 11.89
N ASP A 490 -3.62 -20.72 12.18
CA ASP A 490 -3.24 -21.09 13.55
C ASP A 490 -2.68 -19.90 14.34
N ALA A 491 -2.10 -18.91 13.66
CA ALA A 491 -1.73 -17.61 14.25
C ALA A 491 -2.94 -16.70 14.55
N GLY A 492 -4.18 -17.15 14.28
CA GLY A 492 -5.43 -16.43 14.54
C GLY A 492 -5.99 -15.67 13.33
N ASN A 493 -5.26 -15.61 12.21
CA ASN A 493 -5.72 -14.90 11.02
C ASN A 493 -6.87 -15.63 10.31
N THR A 494 -7.58 -14.91 9.46
CA THR A 494 -8.65 -15.48 8.63
C THR A 494 -8.19 -15.57 7.19
N ILE A 495 -8.52 -16.67 6.51
CA ILE A 495 -8.26 -16.82 5.08
C ILE A 495 -9.59 -17.05 4.36
N VAL A 496 -9.83 -16.25 3.33
CA VAL A 496 -10.91 -16.45 2.35
C VAL A 496 -10.27 -16.71 1.00
N CYS A 497 -10.54 -17.86 0.42
CA CYS A 497 -9.90 -18.31 -0.80
C CYS A 497 -10.95 -18.64 -1.86
N ILE A 498 -10.77 -18.16 -3.10
CA ILE A 498 -11.57 -18.60 -4.25
C ILE A 498 -10.87 -19.82 -4.84
N GLU A 499 -11.55 -20.97 -4.88
CA GLU A 499 -10.93 -22.19 -5.38
C GLU A 499 -11.91 -23.17 -6.06
N HIS A 500 -11.33 -23.91 -7.00
CA HIS A 500 -11.96 -25.01 -7.73
C HIS A 500 -11.25 -26.34 -7.43
N ASN A 501 -10.02 -26.29 -6.92
CA ASN A 501 -9.24 -27.48 -6.61
C ASN A 501 -9.82 -28.25 -5.41
N LEU A 502 -10.21 -29.49 -5.64
CA LEU A 502 -10.84 -30.36 -4.63
C LEU A 502 -9.92 -30.66 -3.44
N ASP A 503 -8.60 -30.68 -3.64
CA ASP A 503 -7.63 -30.89 -2.56
C ASP A 503 -7.58 -29.68 -1.60
N VAL A 504 -7.88 -28.46 -2.07
CA VAL A 504 -8.04 -27.28 -1.21
C VAL A 504 -9.41 -27.26 -0.53
N ILE A 505 -10.48 -27.52 -1.30
CA ILE A 505 -11.85 -27.48 -0.79
C ILE A 505 -12.01 -28.51 0.33
N LYS A 506 -11.47 -29.72 0.18
CA LYS A 506 -11.54 -30.77 1.21
C LYS A 506 -10.70 -30.45 2.45
N THR A 507 -9.71 -29.56 2.38
CA THR A 507 -8.86 -29.18 3.53
C THR A 507 -9.38 -27.94 4.27
N ALA A 508 -10.31 -27.19 3.67
CA ALA A 508 -10.95 -26.03 4.27
C ALA A 508 -11.70 -26.33 5.59
N ASP A 509 -11.82 -25.34 6.47
CA ASP A 509 -12.67 -25.45 7.66
C ASP A 509 -14.13 -25.09 7.34
N TRP A 510 -14.34 -24.19 6.38
CA TRP A 510 -15.66 -23.72 5.94
C TRP A 510 -15.68 -23.54 4.42
N VAL A 511 -16.79 -23.88 3.78
CA VAL A 511 -16.98 -23.79 2.33
C VAL A 511 -18.29 -23.08 2.04
N ILE A 512 -18.27 -22.15 1.09
CA ILE A 512 -19.44 -21.44 0.57
C ILE A 512 -19.54 -21.76 -0.92
N ASP A 513 -20.57 -22.52 -1.30
CA ASP A 513 -20.81 -22.92 -2.68
C ASP A 513 -21.81 -21.96 -3.35
N LEU A 514 -21.36 -21.27 -4.40
CA LEU A 514 -22.18 -20.35 -5.20
C LEU A 514 -22.68 -21.01 -6.48
N GLY A 515 -23.94 -20.78 -6.82
CA GLY A 515 -24.58 -21.38 -7.98
C GLY A 515 -26.09 -21.09 -7.99
N PRO A 516 -26.95 -22.07 -8.35
CA PRO A 516 -26.62 -23.45 -8.75
C PRO A 516 -25.96 -23.56 -10.13
N GLU A 517 -26.18 -22.58 -11.01
CA GLU A 517 -25.57 -22.52 -12.35
C GLU A 517 -24.74 -21.24 -12.53
N ALA A 518 -24.25 -21.01 -13.74
CA ALA A 518 -23.49 -19.83 -14.12
C ALA A 518 -24.39 -18.71 -14.67
N GLY A 519 -23.89 -17.47 -14.71
CA GLY A 519 -24.60 -16.33 -15.30
C GLY A 519 -25.89 -16.00 -14.56
N GLU A 520 -26.96 -15.70 -15.29
CA GLU A 520 -28.26 -15.29 -14.70
C GLU A 520 -28.92 -16.35 -13.82
N ALA A 521 -28.65 -17.63 -14.09
CA ALA A 521 -29.14 -18.77 -13.30
C ALA A 521 -28.27 -19.04 -12.05
N GLY A 522 -27.21 -18.26 -11.84
CA GLY A 522 -26.32 -18.30 -10.68
C GLY A 522 -26.60 -17.21 -9.65
N GLY A 523 -25.54 -16.84 -8.92
CA GLY A 523 -25.56 -15.72 -7.99
C GLY A 523 -26.28 -15.97 -6.67
N GLN A 524 -26.55 -17.23 -6.33
CA GLN A 524 -27.15 -17.66 -5.07
C GLN A 524 -26.18 -18.51 -4.25
N VAL A 525 -26.34 -18.51 -2.92
CA VAL A 525 -25.67 -19.48 -2.05
C VAL A 525 -26.43 -20.80 -2.13
N VAL A 526 -25.80 -21.84 -2.67
CA VAL A 526 -26.40 -23.18 -2.76
C VAL A 526 -26.34 -23.87 -1.40
N VAL A 527 -25.16 -23.83 -0.77
CA VAL A 527 -24.90 -24.37 0.56
C VAL A 527 -23.68 -23.67 1.17
N ALA A 528 -23.70 -23.47 2.49
CA ALA A 528 -22.54 -23.01 3.24
C ALA A 528 -22.37 -23.91 4.48
N GLY A 529 -21.18 -24.42 4.71
CA GLY A 529 -20.93 -25.41 5.75
C GLY A 529 -19.51 -25.95 5.74
N THR A 530 -19.26 -26.95 6.57
CA THR A 530 -18.06 -27.80 6.45
C THR A 530 -18.05 -28.56 5.11
N PRO A 531 -16.88 -29.00 4.61
CA PRO A 531 -16.80 -29.81 3.39
C PRO A 531 -17.75 -31.02 3.39
N GLU A 532 -17.94 -31.67 4.54
CA GLU A 532 -18.85 -32.80 4.70
C GLU A 532 -20.33 -32.39 4.55
N GLN A 533 -20.72 -31.22 5.07
CA GLN A 533 -22.07 -30.67 4.89
C GLN A 533 -22.34 -30.25 3.44
N VAL A 534 -21.33 -29.70 2.76
CA VAL A 534 -21.43 -29.37 1.33
C VAL A 534 -21.56 -30.64 0.49
N ALA A 535 -20.78 -31.69 0.80
CA ALA A 535 -20.88 -32.98 0.13
C ALA A 535 -22.25 -33.67 0.30
N ALA A 536 -22.91 -33.46 1.43
CA ALA A 536 -24.25 -33.97 1.69
C ALA A 536 -25.36 -33.22 0.90
N CYS A 537 -25.07 -32.07 0.29
CA CYS A 537 -26.06 -31.26 -0.42
C CYS A 537 -26.20 -31.71 -1.89
N PRO A 538 -27.34 -32.32 -2.30
CA PRO A 538 -27.51 -32.83 -3.67
C PRO A 538 -27.64 -31.73 -4.73
N ARG A 539 -27.99 -30.50 -4.32
CA ARG A 539 -28.07 -29.33 -5.20
C ARG A 539 -26.70 -28.74 -5.55
N SER A 540 -25.67 -29.05 -4.77
CA SER A 540 -24.31 -28.53 -4.98
C SER A 540 -23.58 -29.38 -6.01
N HIS A 541 -23.16 -28.78 -7.13
CA HIS A 541 -22.27 -29.46 -8.08
C HIS A 541 -20.92 -29.78 -7.43
N THR A 542 -20.41 -28.87 -6.60
CA THR A 542 -19.19 -29.08 -5.83
C THR A 542 -19.36 -30.25 -4.86
N GLY A 543 -20.47 -30.31 -4.13
CA GLY A 543 -20.78 -31.38 -3.18
C GLY A 543 -20.78 -32.77 -3.79
N ARG A 544 -21.33 -32.92 -5.01
CA ARG A 544 -21.35 -34.21 -5.74
C ARG A 544 -19.94 -34.74 -6.00
N VAL A 545 -19.04 -33.89 -6.48
CA VAL A 545 -17.65 -34.31 -6.80
C VAL A 545 -16.82 -34.44 -5.53
N LEU A 546 -17.08 -33.59 -4.53
CA LEU A 546 -16.37 -33.60 -3.25
C LEU A 546 -16.67 -34.85 -2.41
N ALA A 547 -17.87 -35.43 -2.52
CA ALA A 547 -18.25 -36.66 -1.81
C ALA A 547 -17.31 -37.85 -2.14
N ASP A 548 -16.97 -38.02 -3.41
CA ASP A 548 -16.04 -39.07 -3.86
C ASP A 548 -14.62 -38.84 -3.30
N VAL A 549 -14.16 -37.59 -3.31
CA VAL A 549 -12.82 -37.24 -2.80
C VAL A 549 -12.73 -37.40 -1.28
N LEU A 550 -13.79 -37.08 -0.53
CA LEU A 550 -13.84 -37.23 0.94
C LEU A 550 -13.95 -38.69 1.37
N SER A 551 -14.56 -39.55 0.56
CA SER A 551 -14.68 -40.98 0.84
C SER A 551 -13.41 -41.77 0.49
N GLN A 552 -12.71 -41.39 -0.59
CA GLN A 552 -11.50 -42.07 -1.06
C GLN A 552 -10.19 -41.54 -0.42
N GLY A 553 -10.19 -40.30 0.07
CA GLY A 553 -8.97 -39.64 0.55
C GLY A 553 -8.47 -40.15 1.91
N PRO A 554 -7.14 -40.32 2.11
CA PRO A 554 -6.60 -40.67 3.41
C PRO A 554 -6.91 -39.56 4.44
N ARG A 555 -7.27 -39.94 5.66
CA ARG A 555 -7.56 -39.01 6.75
C ARG A 555 -6.36 -38.91 7.69
N ALA A 556 -5.95 -37.70 8.02
CA ALA A 556 -4.87 -37.46 8.97
C ALA A 556 -5.17 -36.21 9.83
N PRO A 557 -4.67 -36.14 11.07
CA PRO A 557 -4.74 -34.89 11.83
C PRO A 557 -3.86 -33.83 11.16
N ARG A 558 -4.39 -32.61 11.08
CA ARG A 558 -3.60 -31.43 10.70
C ARG A 558 -2.48 -31.26 11.72
N ALA A 559 -1.24 -31.20 11.23
CA ALA A 559 -0.08 -30.96 12.08
C ALA A 559 -0.15 -29.54 12.65
N SER A 560 -0.50 -29.42 13.94
CA SER A 560 -0.37 -28.17 14.67
C SER A 560 1.12 -27.92 14.89
N GLN A 561 1.75 -27.19 13.98
CA GLN A 561 3.04 -26.60 14.33
C GLN A 561 2.73 -25.41 15.24
N PRO A 562 3.32 -25.32 16.45
CA PRO A 562 3.25 -24.08 17.21
C PRO A 562 3.67 -22.96 16.25
N ALA A 563 2.91 -21.86 16.24
CA ALA A 563 3.28 -20.68 15.48
C ALA A 563 4.77 -20.48 15.71
N VAL A 564 5.57 -20.54 14.63
CA VAL A 564 7.03 -20.31 14.71
C VAL A 564 7.16 -19.11 15.62
N ASP A 565 7.75 -19.32 16.81
CA ASP A 565 7.85 -18.31 17.83
C ASP A 565 8.26 -17.06 17.08
N SER A 566 7.31 -16.13 16.95
CA SER A 566 7.69 -14.79 16.58
C SER A 566 8.70 -14.49 17.67
N PRO A 567 9.99 -14.26 17.37
CA PRO A 567 10.88 -13.78 18.40
C PRO A 567 10.11 -12.61 18.96
N GLN A 568 9.71 -12.74 20.23
CA GLN A 568 9.20 -11.61 20.97
C GLN A 568 10.19 -10.54 20.63
N ASP A 569 9.67 -9.51 19.96
CA ASP A 569 10.43 -8.40 19.44
C ASP A 569 11.56 -8.16 20.46
N GLU A 570 12.83 -8.39 20.11
CA GLU A 570 13.96 -7.88 20.90
C GLU A 570 14.00 -6.33 20.81
N ARG A 571 12.84 -5.70 20.61
CA ARG A 571 12.51 -4.48 21.32
C ARG A 571 12.51 -4.87 22.79
N LEU A 572 13.65 -4.63 23.44
CA LEU A 572 13.74 -4.19 24.83
C LEU A 572 12.37 -4.27 25.50
N LEU A 573 12.10 -5.39 26.17
CA LEU A 573 10.98 -5.51 27.10
C LEU A 573 11.10 -4.31 28.02
N VAL A 574 10.28 -3.31 27.76
CA VAL A 574 10.09 -2.20 28.68
C VAL A 574 9.32 -2.82 29.83
N PRO A 575 9.90 -2.91 31.04
CA PRO A 575 9.20 -3.49 32.18
C PRO A 575 7.88 -2.74 32.41
N PRO A 576 6.85 -3.40 32.96
CA PRO A 576 5.54 -2.79 33.23
C PRO A 576 5.57 -1.52 34.11
N ASP A 577 6.73 -1.15 34.67
CA ASP A 577 6.92 0.02 35.54
C ASP A 577 7.43 1.27 34.79
N ALA A 578 7.61 1.23 33.46
CA ALA A 578 8.20 2.35 32.71
C ALA A 578 7.25 3.52 32.39
N ALA A 579 6.07 3.57 33.01
CA ALA A 579 5.26 4.79 33.01
C ALA A 579 5.92 5.91 33.85
N GLU A 580 6.90 5.59 34.70
CA GLU A 580 7.62 6.54 35.56
C GLU A 580 9.13 6.69 35.26
N ALA A 581 9.64 6.00 34.23
CA ALA A 581 11.07 6.03 33.91
C ALA A 581 11.48 7.35 33.22
N ARG A 582 11.92 8.34 34.00
CA ARG A 582 12.55 9.58 33.49
C ARG A 582 13.74 9.25 32.60
N MET A 583 13.79 9.87 31.42
CA MET A 583 14.88 9.68 30.46
C MET A 583 16.23 10.12 31.04
N PRO A 584 17.39 9.61 30.56
CA PRO A 584 18.71 9.99 31.10
C PRO A 584 18.95 11.50 31.21
N TRP A 585 18.51 12.29 30.23
CA TRP A 585 18.59 13.76 30.24
C TRP A 585 17.58 14.45 31.16
N GLU A 586 16.52 13.76 31.58
CA GLU A 586 15.56 14.24 32.58
C GLU A 586 15.99 13.89 34.01
N ARG A 587 16.91 12.92 34.16
CA ARG A 587 17.51 12.51 35.44
C ARG A 587 18.75 13.35 35.76
N ASP A 588 19.68 13.45 34.82
CA ASP A 588 20.88 14.29 34.91
C ASP A 588 21.16 14.92 33.54
N GLY A 589 20.42 15.98 33.19
CA GLY A 589 20.59 16.67 31.92
C GLY A 589 22.00 17.23 31.71
N ARG A 590 22.64 17.72 32.77
CA ARG A 590 24.00 18.27 32.71
C ARG A 590 25.03 17.16 32.46
N GLY A 591 24.97 16.05 33.20
CA GLY A 591 25.82 14.88 32.97
C GLY A 591 25.57 14.22 31.61
N TRP A 592 24.31 14.17 31.18
CA TRP A 592 23.94 13.68 29.86
C TRP A 592 24.68 14.43 28.77
N HIS A 593 24.59 15.77 28.74
CA HIS A 593 25.19 16.57 27.67
C HIS A 593 26.72 16.64 27.71
N LEU A 594 27.34 16.53 28.89
CA LEU A 594 28.79 16.68 29.05
C LEU A 594 29.56 15.35 29.02
N ARG A 595 28.94 14.23 29.41
CA ARG A 595 29.64 12.93 29.57
C ARG A 595 28.96 11.78 28.84
N ASP A 596 27.66 11.61 29.04
CA ASP A 596 26.97 10.36 28.66
C ASP A 596 26.39 10.40 27.24
N ARG A 597 26.38 11.58 26.62
CA ARG A 597 25.79 11.79 25.31
C ARG A 597 26.49 10.95 24.24
N ARG A 598 25.66 10.26 23.46
CA ARG A 598 26.06 9.56 22.24
C ARG A 598 25.44 10.23 21.01
N ASP A 599 26.12 10.09 19.88
CA ASP A 599 25.60 10.54 18.59
C ASP A 599 24.36 9.73 18.14
N ARG A 600 23.78 10.07 16.99
CA ARG A 600 22.60 9.36 16.44
C ARG A 600 22.83 7.87 16.18
N ASN A 601 24.09 7.43 16.09
CA ASN A 601 24.50 6.06 15.81
C ASN A 601 25.03 5.34 17.07
N GLY A 602 24.87 5.92 18.26
CA GLY A 602 25.32 5.35 19.53
C GLY A 602 26.83 5.48 19.81
N ARG A 603 27.56 6.27 19.02
CA ARG A 603 29.00 6.49 19.18
C ARG A 603 29.26 7.58 20.22
N GLN A 604 30.39 7.47 20.91
CA GLN A 604 30.82 8.46 21.89
C GLN A 604 31.15 9.79 21.21
N ILE A 605 30.77 10.89 21.85
CA ILE A 605 31.13 12.25 21.43
C ILE A 605 32.62 12.49 21.60
N ARG A 606 33.20 13.25 20.66
CA ARG A 606 34.62 13.55 20.58
C ARG A 606 34.97 15.03 20.74
N TRP A 607 34.01 15.96 20.69
CA TRP A 607 34.29 17.37 21.02
C TRP A 607 34.46 17.56 22.53
N ASP A 608 35.27 18.53 22.92
CA ASP A 608 35.67 18.80 24.31
C ASP A 608 34.50 19.36 25.14
N ALA A 609 34.03 18.59 26.12
CA ALA A 609 32.92 18.96 27.00
C ALA A 609 33.16 20.28 27.77
N ARG A 610 34.42 20.64 28.03
CA ARG A 610 34.79 21.90 28.71
C ARG A 610 34.35 23.13 27.94
N LEU A 611 34.16 23.04 26.61
CA LEU A 611 33.61 24.13 25.81
C LEU A 611 32.21 24.51 26.26
N LEU A 612 31.29 23.53 26.34
CA LEU A 612 29.90 23.79 26.68
C LEU A 612 29.78 24.28 28.12
N GLU A 613 30.48 23.62 29.03
CA GLU A 613 30.49 23.98 30.45
C GLU A 613 31.00 25.41 30.66
N TRP A 614 32.16 25.76 30.10
CA TRP A 614 32.73 27.09 30.24
C TRP A 614 31.86 28.18 29.62
N VAL A 615 31.25 27.93 28.45
CA VAL A 615 30.35 28.91 27.80
C VAL A 615 29.12 29.18 28.65
N VAL A 616 28.49 28.14 29.21
CA VAL A 616 27.35 28.30 30.11
C VAL A 616 27.75 29.07 31.37
N GLU A 617 28.88 28.72 31.99
CA GLU A 617 29.41 29.45 33.16
C GLU A 617 29.70 30.92 32.86
N GLN A 618 30.25 31.24 31.67
CA GLN A 618 30.48 32.64 31.30
C GLN A 618 29.16 33.40 31.11
N ILE A 619 28.14 32.78 30.53
CA ILE A 619 26.82 33.41 30.37
C ILE A 619 26.18 33.63 31.74
N GLU A 620 26.22 32.64 32.62
CA GLU A 620 25.68 32.71 33.99
C GLU A 620 26.43 33.76 34.83
N ALA A 621 27.78 33.81 34.76
CA ALA A 621 28.58 34.80 35.46
C ALA A 621 28.34 36.24 34.96
N LEU A 622 28.11 36.43 33.65
CA LEU A 622 27.77 37.73 33.08
C LEU A 622 26.32 38.15 33.41
N ALA A 623 25.40 37.19 33.58
CA ALA A 623 24.00 37.44 33.92
C ALA A 623 23.75 37.60 35.43
N GLY A 624 24.58 36.96 36.27
CA GLY A 624 24.40 36.82 37.72
C GLY A 624 24.44 38.11 38.54
N ARG A 625 24.85 39.26 37.97
CA ARG A 625 24.80 40.56 38.65
C ARG A 625 23.40 41.20 38.66
N ASP A 626 22.52 40.84 37.72
CA ASP A 626 21.21 41.50 37.52
C ASP A 626 20.02 40.52 37.48
N ASN A 627 20.24 39.22 37.75
CA ASN A 627 19.23 38.14 37.74
C ASN A 627 18.34 38.10 36.46
N SER A 628 18.92 38.50 35.32
CA SER A 628 18.18 38.79 34.08
C SER A 628 17.95 37.56 33.18
N MET A 629 18.63 36.44 33.44
CA MET A 629 18.53 35.19 32.68
C MET A 629 17.78 34.08 33.45
N ALA A 630 17.05 33.26 32.70
CA ALA A 630 16.42 32.05 33.22
C ALA A 630 17.48 30.96 33.47
N PRO A 631 17.20 29.97 34.35
CA PRO A 631 18.09 28.83 34.54
C PRO A 631 18.34 28.09 33.22
N THR A 632 19.56 27.60 33.03
CA THR A 632 19.93 26.82 31.85
C THR A 632 19.06 25.56 31.74
N HIS A 633 18.40 25.38 30.59
CA HIS A 633 17.52 24.25 30.34
C HIS A 633 18.29 23.06 29.74
N TRP A 634 18.55 22.06 30.58
CA TRP A 634 19.26 20.83 30.23
C TRP A 634 18.33 19.64 29.91
N ASN A 635 17.02 19.78 30.10
CA ASN A 635 16.03 18.71 29.95
C ASN A 635 15.56 18.55 28.49
N ASP A 636 16.49 18.42 27.55
CA ASP A 636 16.20 18.09 26.15
C ASP A 636 17.24 17.09 25.68
N ARG A 637 16.82 16.10 24.90
CA ARG A 637 17.73 15.04 24.45
C ARG A 637 18.98 15.58 23.77
N SER A 638 18.90 16.69 23.03
CA SER A 638 19.96 17.12 22.10
C SER A 638 20.39 18.57 22.19
N ARG A 639 19.72 19.37 23.03
CA ARG A 639 19.86 20.81 23.04
C ARG A 639 19.98 21.35 24.46
N VAL A 640 20.93 22.25 24.66
CA VAL A 640 21.01 23.08 25.88
C VAL A 640 20.58 24.50 25.52
N GLU A 641 19.66 25.07 26.29
CA GLU A 641 19.04 26.37 26.00
C GLU A 641 19.12 27.34 27.18
N ILE A 642 19.46 28.61 26.91
CA ILE A 642 19.39 29.71 27.88
C ILE A 642 18.57 30.84 27.26
N SER A 643 17.62 31.38 28.03
CA SER A 643 16.72 32.47 27.64
C SER A 643 16.66 33.55 28.73
N ALA A 644 16.24 34.77 28.37
CA ALA A 644 15.99 35.82 29.36
C ALA A 644 14.74 35.51 30.20
N ARG A 645 14.73 35.94 31.48
CA ARG A 645 13.53 35.80 32.32
C ARG A 645 12.40 36.66 31.73
N GLY A 646 11.21 36.07 31.59
CA GLY A 646 10.03 36.75 31.02
C GLY A 646 10.02 36.87 29.50
N ALA A 647 11.05 36.39 28.79
CA ALA A 647 11.01 36.31 27.33
C ALA A 647 10.06 35.18 26.87
N PRO A 648 9.38 35.33 25.72
CA PRO A 648 8.61 34.24 25.13
C PRO A 648 9.48 33.00 24.90
N LYS A 649 8.93 31.78 25.02
CA LYS A 649 9.65 30.51 24.76
C LYS A 649 10.37 30.47 23.40
N THR A 650 9.92 31.25 22.43
CA THR A 650 10.52 31.34 21.10
C THR A 650 11.79 32.19 21.03
N ASP A 651 12.05 33.03 22.04
CA ASP A 651 13.11 34.05 22.06
C ASP A 651 14.24 33.64 23.01
N TRP A 652 14.94 32.55 22.70
CA TRP A 652 16.14 32.11 23.42
C TRP A 652 17.36 32.98 23.07
N PHE A 653 18.33 33.06 24.00
CA PHE A 653 19.60 33.75 23.78
C PHE A 653 20.66 32.80 23.24
N PHE A 654 20.81 31.63 23.86
CA PHE A 654 21.86 30.66 23.56
C PHE A 654 21.27 29.26 23.36
N HIS A 655 21.72 28.58 22.29
CA HIS A 655 21.45 27.18 21.97
C HIS A 655 22.76 26.44 21.72
N ALA A 656 22.95 25.30 22.36
CA ALA A 656 24.00 24.34 22.00
C ALA A 656 23.38 23.04 21.48
N LEU A 657 23.71 22.63 20.25
CA LEU A 657 23.35 21.32 19.72
C LEU A 657 24.48 20.34 20.01
N THR A 658 24.23 19.44 20.95
CA THR A 658 25.21 18.48 21.48
C THR A 658 25.19 17.14 20.75
N GLY A 659 24.46 17.01 19.64
CA GLY A 659 24.30 15.76 18.92
C GLY A 659 25.40 15.43 17.91
N GLY A 660 26.28 16.38 17.59
CA GLY A 660 27.39 16.17 16.66
C GLY A 660 28.46 15.28 17.27
N GLN A 661 28.99 14.32 16.49
CA GLN A 661 30.05 13.43 16.98
C GLN A 661 31.36 14.21 17.22
N TRP A 662 31.74 15.07 16.26
CA TRP A 662 33.03 15.77 16.27
C TRP A 662 32.93 17.27 16.53
N LEU A 663 31.79 17.90 16.30
CA LEU A 663 31.65 19.36 16.43
C LEU A 663 30.48 19.69 17.35
N LEU A 664 30.70 20.65 18.24
CA LEU A 664 29.70 21.30 19.06
C LEU A 664 29.21 22.56 18.35
N ASP A 665 27.92 22.59 18.02
CA ASP A 665 27.29 23.74 17.37
C ASP A 665 26.70 24.67 18.44
N LEU A 666 27.32 25.84 18.61
CA LEU A 666 26.86 26.91 19.48
C LEU A 666 26.12 27.96 18.64
N SER A 667 24.98 28.41 19.10
CA SER A 667 24.17 29.43 18.44
C SER A 667 23.76 30.52 19.41
N PHE A 668 23.91 31.78 19.01
CA PHE A 668 23.57 32.96 19.79
C PHE A 668 22.61 33.84 19.01
N ARG A 669 21.54 34.31 19.66
CA ARG A 669 20.66 35.33 19.09
C ARG A 669 21.10 36.71 19.51
N VAL A 670 21.25 37.58 18.51
CA VAL A 670 21.66 38.97 18.68
C VAL A 670 20.75 39.86 17.86
N PRO A 671 20.44 41.10 18.29
CA PRO A 671 19.63 42.01 17.49
C PRO A 671 20.23 42.24 16.11
N ARG A 672 19.39 42.54 15.12
CA ARG A 672 19.85 42.68 13.74
C ARG A 672 20.97 43.71 13.60
N ARG A 673 21.94 43.39 12.74
CA ARG A 673 23.08 44.28 12.42
C ARG A 673 23.97 44.62 13.62
N THR A 674 23.91 43.87 14.72
CA THR A 674 24.81 44.05 15.88
C THR A 674 26.25 43.66 15.53
N PHE A 675 26.43 42.66 14.67
CA PHE A 675 27.73 42.17 14.24
C PHE A 675 27.78 42.03 12.72
N SER A 676 29.00 42.13 12.18
CA SER A 676 29.32 41.75 10.80
C SER A 676 30.02 40.38 10.81
N GLU A 677 29.64 39.50 9.89
CA GLU A 677 30.19 38.14 9.77
C GLU A 677 31.70 38.16 9.58
N THR A 678 32.21 38.99 8.66
CA THR A 678 33.66 39.13 8.40
C THR A 678 34.43 39.62 9.62
N ALA A 679 33.83 40.52 10.41
CA ALA A 679 34.45 41.03 11.64
C ALA A 679 34.47 39.95 12.74
N LEU A 680 33.42 39.14 12.86
CA LEU A 680 33.35 38.04 13.81
C LEU A 680 34.34 36.92 13.48
N ILE A 681 34.45 36.53 12.21
CA ILE A 681 35.43 35.54 11.75
C ILE A 681 36.85 35.98 12.13
N ARG A 682 37.23 37.22 11.80
CA ARG A 682 38.57 37.76 12.15
C ARG A 682 38.79 37.87 13.66
N ARG A 683 37.77 38.30 14.41
CA ARG A 683 37.87 38.54 15.86
C ARG A 683 37.95 37.25 16.67
N LEU A 684 37.16 36.23 16.30
CA LEU A 684 37.12 34.95 17.02
C LEU A 684 38.20 33.99 16.52
N ALA A 685 38.69 34.17 15.29
CA ALA A 685 39.83 33.46 14.70
C ALA A 685 39.74 31.93 14.86
N VAL A 686 38.53 31.37 14.72
CA VAL A 686 38.30 29.92 14.82
C VAL A 686 38.93 29.24 13.60
N PRO A 687 39.86 28.27 13.78
CA PRO A 687 40.52 27.61 12.66
C PRO A 687 39.54 26.83 11.78
N ILE A 688 39.61 27.01 10.46
CA ILE A 688 38.88 26.18 9.48
C ILE A 688 39.29 24.70 9.58
N LEU A 689 38.41 23.79 9.18
CA LEU A 689 38.61 22.35 9.37
C LEU A 689 39.82 21.81 8.58
N ASP A 690 40.09 22.37 7.39
CA ASP A 690 41.22 21.92 6.55
C ASP A 690 42.61 22.31 7.08
N ARG A 691 42.69 23.13 8.13
CA ARG A 691 43.93 23.41 8.86
C ARG A 691 44.11 22.51 10.09
N ARG A 692 43.27 21.48 10.25
CA ARG A 692 43.26 20.55 11.38
C ARG A 692 43.46 19.12 10.90
N ASP A 693 44.69 18.64 10.97
CA ASP A 693 45.05 17.26 10.61
C ASP A 693 44.57 16.22 11.65
N ASP A 694 44.09 16.69 12.81
CA ASP A 694 43.64 15.86 13.93
C ASP A 694 42.14 15.49 13.88
N LEU A 695 41.40 15.94 12.85
CA LEU A 695 39.96 15.68 12.70
C LEU A 695 39.64 14.93 11.40
N PRO A 696 38.80 13.87 11.43
CA PRO A 696 38.37 13.15 10.22
C PRO A 696 37.21 13.88 9.51
N VAL A 697 37.20 15.22 9.56
CA VAL A 697 36.15 16.08 9.00
C VAL A 697 36.82 17.18 8.19
N TYR A 698 36.61 17.17 6.87
CA TYR A 698 37.18 18.14 5.93
C TYR A 698 36.16 19.21 5.54
N GLY A 699 36.62 20.43 5.33
CA GLY A 699 35.83 21.55 4.83
C GLY A 699 36.58 22.89 4.87
N GLN A 700 36.58 23.58 3.72
CA GLN A 700 37.07 24.96 3.56
C GLN A 700 36.09 26.02 4.12
N GLY A 701 34.94 25.60 4.65
CA GLY A 701 33.89 26.51 5.13
C GLY A 701 34.27 27.23 6.42
N GLU A 702 33.91 28.52 6.50
CA GLU A 702 34.04 29.31 7.72
C GLU A 702 33.19 28.71 8.86
N ARG A 703 33.80 28.46 10.01
CA ARG A 703 33.14 27.83 11.18
C ARG A 703 32.39 28.82 12.06
N VAL A 704 32.43 30.09 11.70
CA VAL A 704 31.63 31.17 12.28
C VAL A 704 30.73 31.70 11.16
N SER A 705 29.41 31.67 11.37
CA SER A 705 28.47 32.20 10.39
C SER A 705 27.41 33.07 11.03
N LEU A 706 26.91 34.04 10.27
CA LEU A 706 25.82 34.93 10.68
C LEU A 706 24.64 34.74 9.73
N ARG A 707 23.49 34.30 10.26
CA ARG A 707 22.28 34.08 9.45
C ARG A 707 21.10 34.83 10.05
N ARG A 708 20.16 35.27 9.21
CA ARG A 708 18.92 35.90 9.70
C ARG A 708 18.05 34.85 10.39
N ALA A 709 17.74 35.05 11.67
CA ALA A 709 16.93 34.11 12.44
C ALA A 709 15.43 34.44 12.34
N ASN A 710 15.09 35.71 12.55
CA ASN A 710 13.73 36.23 12.39
C ASN A 710 13.76 37.74 12.08
N GLU A 711 12.63 38.44 12.24
CA GLU A 711 12.55 39.88 12.00
C GLU A 711 13.35 40.72 13.01
N ARG A 712 13.58 40.20 14.24
CA ARG A 712 14.21 40.91 15.35
C ARG A 712 15.67 40.53 15.59
N PHE A 713 16.04 39.28 15.29
CA PHE A 713 17.34 38.71 15.63
C PHE A 713 18.07 38.11 14.41
N ASP A 714 19.38 38.30 14.40
CA ASP A 714 20.34 37.48 13.65
C ASP A 714 20.85 36.34 14.56
N GLN A 715 21.22 35.21 13.96
CA GLN A 715 21.80 34.04 14.62
C GLN A 715 23.28 33.94 14.27
N VAL A 716 24.14 34.09 15.27
CA VAL A 716 25.57 33.78 15.18
C VAL A 716 25.76 32.30 15.49
N ARG A 717 26.27 31.51 14.56
CA ARG A 717 26.59 30.09 14.75
C ARG A 717 28.10 29.89 14.77
N LEU A 718 28.58 29.13 15.76
CA LEU A 718 29.97 28.68 15.90
C LEU A 718 30.03 27.17 15.98
N GLN A 719 30.92 26.55 15.20
CA GLN A 719 31.15 25.10 15.27
C GLN A 719 32.53 24.85 15.89
N LEU A 720 32.61 24.27 17.10
CA LEU A 720 33.85 24.11 17.85
C LEU A 720 34.17 22.63 18.12
N HIS A 721 35.45 22.25 18.19
CA HIS A 721 35.86 20.89 18.53
C HIS A 721 36.59 20.87 19.88
N ASP A 722 37.68 21.63 19.98
CA ASP A 722 38.51 21.68 21.19
C ASP A 722 38.34 22.97 21.96
N PHE A 723 38.58 22.91 23.27
CA PHE A 723 38.65 24.11 24.10
C PHE A 723 39.74 25.10 23.68
N LYS A 724 40.78 24.64 22.96
CA LYS A 724 41.85 25.48 22.38
C LYS A 724 41.41 26.27 21.15
N ASP A 725 40.34 25.86 20.47
CA ASP A 725 39.82 26.53 19.26
C ASP A 725 39.26 27.93 19.57
N LEU A 726 39.01 28.22 20.85
CA LEU A 726 38.33 29.42 21.30
C LEU A 726 39.33 30.45 21.84
N ASN A 727 39.44 31.61 21.17
CA ASN A 727 40.10 32.77 21.76
C ASN A 727 39.25 33.33 22.92
N LYS A 728 39.57 32.92 24.14
CA LYS A 728 38.78 33.20 25.36
C LYS A 728 38.54 34.69 25.61
N THR A 729 39.55 35.53 25.36
CA THR A 729 39.46 36.98 25.58
C THR A 729 38.51 37.61 24.56
N ALA A 730 38.69 37.28 23.27
CA ALA A 730 37.82 37.77 22.21
C ALA A 730 36.38 37.27 22.36
N PHE A 731 36.21 36.00 22.74
CA PHE A 731 34.90 35.37 22.93
C PHE A 731 34.15 35.93 24.14
N ARG A 732 34.81 36.19 25.28
CA ARG A 732 34.19 36.88 26.42
C ARG A 732 33.69 38.27 26.04
N ALA A 733 34.48 39.01 25.28
CA ALA A 733 34.10 40.33 24.81
C ALA A 733 32.92 40.27 23.82
N PHE A 734 32.87 39.25 22.96
CA PHE A 734 31.71 38.94 22.12
C PHE A 734 30.47 38.63 22.95
N LEU A 735 30.56 37.70 23.92
CA LEU A 735 29.44 37.32 24.78
C LEU A 735 28.87 38.51 25.55
N LYS A 736 29.73 39.35 26.14
CA LYS A 736 29.30 40.55 26.87
C LYS A 736 28.50 41.50 25.97
N GLN A 737 28.97 41.74 24.75
CA GLN A 737 28.31 42.61 23.77
C GLN A 737 27.00 41.99 23.27
N ALA A 738 27.01 40.69 22.94
CA ALA A 738 25.84 39.95 22.46
C ALA A 738 24.73 39.91 23.53
N LEU A 739 25.10 39.61 24.78
CA LEU A 739 24.20 39.53 25.92
C LEU A 739 23.56 40.89 26.22
N ALA A 740 24.36 41.96 26.30
CA ALA A 740 23.84 43.30 26.55
C ALA A 740 22.88 43.78 25.45
N ALA A 741 23.22 43.52 24.18
CA ALA A 741 22.36 43.87 23.05
C ALA A 741 21.05 43.07 23.07
N TYR A 742 21.12 41.76 23.32
CA TYR A 742 19.95 40.90 23.42
C TYR A 742 19.03 41.31 24.57
N LEU A 743 19.55 41.55 25.78
CA LEU A 743 18.76 41.99 26.93
C LEU A 743 18.10 43.36 26.69
N LYS A 744 18.80 44.30 26.05
CA LYS A 744 18.23 45.60 25.67
C LYS A 744 17.06 45.44 24.71
N GLU A 745 17.16 44.54 23.73
CA GLU A 745 16.10 44.28 22.74
C GLU A 745 14.92 43.51 23.36
N VAL A 746 15.17 42.59 24.28
CA VAL A 746 14.12 41.91 25.06
C VAL A 746 13.37 42.93 25.93
N ARG A 747 14.09 43.80 26.67
CA ARG A 747 13.49 44.88 27.50
C ARG A 747 12.65 45.85 26.67
N ARG A 748 13.15 46.28 25.51
CA ARG A 748 12.42 47.12 24.55
C ARG A 748 11.16 46.43 24.01
N GLY A 749 11.20 45.12 23.82
CA GLY A 749 10.04 44.31 23.43
C GLY A 749 8.96 44.18 24.53
N THR A 750 9.37 44.23 25.81
CA THR A 750 8.46 44.25 26.96
C THR A 750 7.91 45.65 27.29
N GLU A 751 8.65 46.73 27.05
CA GLU A 751 8.25 48.12 27.39
C GLU A 751 7.39 48.81 26.30
N ARG A 752 7.41 48.33 25.05
CA ARG A 752 6.53 48.81 23.96
C ARG A 752 5.73 47.66 23.34
N PRO A 753 4.75 47.09 24.07
CA PRO A 753 3.96 45.95 23.58
C PRO A 753 3.14 46.30 22.31
N GLU A 754 2.81 47.57 22.09
CA GLU A 754 2.05 48.03 20.91
C GLU A 754 2.85 47.94 19.59
N GLN A 755 4.18 48.04 19.62
CA GLN A 755 5.02 47.82 18.43
C GLN A 755 5.39 46.34 18.22
N ALA A 756 5.30 45.51 19.27
CA ALA A 756 5.57 44.06 19.20
C ALA A 756 4.36 43.26 18.68
N GLN A 757 3.15 43.81 18.82
CA GLN A 757 1.90 43.20 18.38
C GLN A 757 1.01 44.22 17.62
N PRO A 758 1.47 44.74 16.47
CA PRO A 758 0.74 45.78 15.71
C PRO A 758 -0.71 45.41 15.40
N TRP A 759 -1.03 44.11 15.31
CA TRP A 759 -2.41 43.63 15.14
C TRP A 759 -3.36 43.91 16.32
N LYS A 760 -2.85 44.07 17.56
CA LYS A 760 -3.70 44.45 18.71
C LYS A 760 -4.08 45.93 18.69
N THR A 761 -3.21 46.78 18.14
CA THR A 761 -3.43 48.24 18.04
C THR A 761 -4.15 48.59 16.74
N ASP A 762 -3.70 48.05 15.61
CA ASP A 762 -4.28 48.31 14.28
C ASP A 762 -5.57 47.51 14.04
N GLY A 763 -5.77 46.41 14.78
CA GLY A 763 -6.97 45.57 14.75
C GLY A 763 -7.42 45.22 13.33
N ARG A 764 -8.57 45.77 12.93
CA ARG A 764 -9.13 45.58 11.58
C ARG A 764 -8.21 46.04 10.45
N ALA A 765 -7.43 47.10 10.63
CA ALA A 765 -6.50 47.60 9.61
C ALA A 765 -5.33 46.62 9.36
N TRP A 766 -4.91 45.88 10.38
CA TRP A 766 -3.87 44.84 10.25
C TRP A 766 -4.29 43.75 9.27
N HIS A 767 -5.49 43.19 9.45
CA HIS A 767 -6.00 42.08 8.63
C HIS A 767 -6.34 42.49 7.19
N LEU A 768 -6.66 43.77 6.97
CA LEU A 768 -6.85 44.32 5.62
C LEU A 768 -5.52 44.60 4.91
N SER A 769 -4.46 44.89 5.66
CA SER A 769 -3.11 45.12 5.10
C SER A 769 -2.42 43.84 4.63
N GLN A 770 -1.45 43.97 3.71
CA GLN A 770 -0.57 42.86 3.31
C GLN A 770 0.34 42.37 4.45
N ARG A 771 0.47 43.13 5.55
CA ARG A 771 1.35 42.79 6.68
C ARG A 771 0.87 41.58 7.49
N SER A 772 -0.40 41.21 7.35
CA SER A 772 -1.00 40.01 7.96
C SER A 772 -0.60 38.69 7.27
N ILE A 773 0.02 38.75 6.09
CA ILE A 773 0.48 37.59 5.29
C ILE A 773 2.01 37.56 5.25
N SER A 774 2.61 36.38 5.26
CA SER A 774 4.07 36.20 5.23
C SER A 774 4.72 36.90 4.03
N HIS A 775 5.85 37.57 4.25
CA HIS A 775 6.53 38.53 3.35
C HIS A 775 7.00 38.00 1.97
N PHE A 776 6.73 36.74 1.62
CA PHE A 776 7.24 36.10 0.40
C PHE A 776 6.15 35.53 -0.52
N VAL A 777 4.88 35.94 -0.32
CA VAL A 777 3.75 35.24 -0.94
C VAL A 777 2.69 36.21 -1.46
N LEU A 778 2.33 36.09 -2.75
CA LEU A 778 1.26 36.87 -3.38
C LEU A 778 -0.13 36.43 -2.88
N ARG A 779 -0.95 37.39 -2.42
CA ARG A 779 -2.34 37.18 -1.95
C ARG A 779 -3.29 36.91 -3.13
N LEU A 780 -4.01 35.78 -3.11
CA LEU A 780 -4.96 35.38 -4.18
C LEU A 780 -6.43 35.77 -3.91
N TRP A 781 -6.70 36.57 -2.88
CA TRP A 781 -8.05 37.03 -2.51
C TRP A 781 -8.04 38.53 -2.19
N GLU A 782 -9.12 39.23 -2.49
CA GLU A 782 -9.19 40.69 -2.38
C GLU A 782 -9.49 41.15 -0.94
N PRO A 783 -8.86 42.23 -0.43
CA PRO A 783 -9.15 42.75 0.91
C PRO A 783 -10.64 43.07 1.15
N GLY A 784 -11.36 43.45 0.09
CA GLY A 784 -12.81 43.67 0.12
C GLY A 784 -13.62 42.43 0.52
N THR A 785 -13.14 41.23 0.17
CA THR A 785 -13.79 39.96 0.53
C THR A 785 -13.91 39.78 2.04
N LEU A 786 -12.89 40.18 2.81
CA LEU A 786 -12.91 40.10 4.27
C LEU A 786 -14.00 40.99 4.88
N VAL A 787 -14.10 42.24 4.39
CA VAL A 787 -15.11 43.19 4.86
C VAL A 787 -16.52 42.70 4.55
N GLN A 788 -16.72 42.19 3.34
CA GLN A 788 -18.03 41.70 2.91
C GLN A 788 -18.44 40.41 3.63
N LEU A 789 -17.50 39.48 3.86
CA LEU A 789 -17.77 38.24 4.57
C LEU A 789 -18.09 38.49 6.05
N VAL A 790 -17.31 39.33 6.73
CA VAL A 790 -17.61 39.75 8.11
C VAL A 790 -18.97 40.47 8.18
N GLY A 791 -19.27 41.35 7.22
CA GLY A 791 -20.58 42.01 7.13
C GLY A 791 -21.74 41.03 6.92
N ARG A 792 -21.57 40.00 6.10
CA ARG A 792 -22.57 38.93 5.91
C ARG A 792 -22.75 38.07 7.16
N LEU A 793 -21.66 37.64 7.79
CA LEU A 793 -21.69 36.87 9.04
C LEU A 793 -22.41 37.66 10.16
N GLY A 794 -22.11 38.95 10.30
CA GLY A 794 -22.77 39.81 11.29
C GLY A 794 -24.26 40.02 11.03
N LYS A 795 -24.69 40.08 9.75
CA LYS A 795 -26.11 40.16 9.38
C LYS A 795 -26.86 38.85 9.64
N LEU A 796 -26.23 37.71 9.33
CA LEU A 796 -26.84 36.39 9.48
C LEU A 796 -26.85 35.89 10.93
N ALA A 797 -25.91 36.35 11.76
CA ALA A 797 -25.81 35.97 13.16
C ALA A 797 -25.55 37.22 14.06
N PRO A 798 -26.60 37.96 14.45
CA PRO A 798 -26.48 39.25 15.17
C PRO A 798 -25.81 39.17 16.55
N ARG A 799 -25.73 37.96 17.12
CA ARG A 799 -25.05 37.66 18.39
C ARG A 799 -23.56 37.37 18.22
N MET A 800 -23.03 37.39 16.99
CA MET A 800 -21.61 37.23 16.69
C MET A 800 -20.86 38.55 16.86
N GLU A 801 -19.77 38.52 17.62
CA GLU A 801 -18.81 39.60 17.76
C GLU A 801 -17.47 39.19 17.14
N PHE A 802 -16.77 40.13 16.52
CA PHE A 802 -15.52 39.91 15.80
C PHE A 802 -14.36 40.51 16.60
N ASP A 803 -13.52 39.66 17.17
CA ASP A 803 -12.31 40.06 17.89
C ASP A 803 -11.10 40.01 16.94
N TRP A 804 -10.51 41.19 16.71
CA TRP A 804 -9.39 41.43 15.79
C TRP A 804 -8.02 41.40 16.48
N SER A 805 -7.96 41.01 17.75
CA SER A 805 -6.73 41.05 18.57
C SER A 805 -5.72 39.93 18.28
N ASN A 806 -6.02 39.01 17.35
CA ASN A 806 -5.18 37.88 17.00
C ASN A 806 -4.41 38.12 15.69
N ARG A 807 -3.12 37.76 15.66
CA ARG A 807 -2.22 38.06 14.53
C ARG A 807 -2.68 37.50 13.19
N THR A 808 -3.24 36.29 13.19
CA THR A 808 -3.43 35.47 11.99
C THR A 808 -4.89 35.26 11.63
N ALA A 809 -5.80 35.41 12.58
CA ALA A 809 -7.22 35.16 12.40
C ALA A 809 -8.08 36.19 13.14
N VAL A 810 -9.27 36.43 12.62
CA VAL A 810 -10.33 37.13 13.35
C VAL A 810 -11.09 36.09 14.17
N LEU A 811 -11.18 36.28 15.47
CA LEU A 811 -11.88 35.36 16.36
C LEU A 811 -13.38 35.70 16.36
N LEU A 812 -14.21 34.70 16.09
CA LEU A 812 -15.67 34.84 16.15
C LEU A 812 -16.10 34.48 17.57
N ARG A 813 -16.74 35.40 18.28
CA ARG A 813 -17.18 35.22 19.67
C ARG A 813 -18.67 35.49 19.81
N HIS A 814 -19.28 34.90 20.82
CA HIS A 814 -20.67 35.20 21.18
C HIS A 814 -20.75 36.44 22.08
N ARG A 815 -21.54 37.44 21.70
CA ARG A 815 -21.62 38.76 22.33
C ARG A 815 -22.00 38.75 23.82
N ALA A 816 -22.81 37.77 24.27
CA ALA A 816 -23.25 37.70 25.66
C ALA A 816 -22.41 36.78 26.56
N SER A 817 -21.72 35.79 25.98
CA SER A 817 -21.02 34.73 26.77
C SER A 817 -19.51 34.69 26.55
N GLY A 818 -18.96 35.44 25.59
CA GLY A 818 -17.53 35.42 25.26
C GLY A 818 -17.02 34.13 24.61
N SER A 819 -17.84 33.07 24.57
CA SER A 819 -17.47 31.76 24.02
C SER A 819 -17.11 31.82 22.52
N SER A 820 -16.16 31.01 22.10
CA SER A 820 -15.70 30.97 20.69
C SER A 820 -16.76 30.33 19.78
N TRP A 821 -17.15 31.06 18.74
CA TRP A 821 -18.02 30.64 17.64
C TRP A 821 -17.26 30.16 16.41
N GLY A 822 -15.94 30.36 16.38
CA GLY A 822 -15.12 29.98 15.24
C GLY A 822 -13.96 30.92 15.00
N ARG A 823 -13.25 30.70 13.90
CA ARG A 823 -12.07 31.47 13.51
C ARG A 823 -12.08 31.75 12.01
N LEU A 824 -11.70 32.97 11.65
CA LEU A 824 -11.53 33.38 10.27
C LEU A 824 -10.05 33.73 10.00
N TYR A 825 -9.30 32.79 9.43
CA TYR A 825 -7.87 32.98 9.17
C TYR A 825 -7.64 33.86 7.94
N THR A 826 -6.80 34.87 8.14
CA THR A 826 -6.45 35.92 7.17
C THR A 826 -5.02 35.79 6.63
N ASN A 827 -4.21 34.91 7.23
CA ASN A 827 -2.82 34.66 6.84
C ASN A 827 -2.64 33.60 5.73
N SER A 828 -3.75 33.09 5.17
CA SER A 828 -3.75 32.08 4.12
C SER A 828 -3.58 32.72 2.73
N GLN A 829 -2.65 32.17 1.94
CA GLN A 829 -2.40 32.58 0.56
C GLN A 829 -3.61 32.32 -0.35
N TRP A 830 -4.26 31.16 -0.15
CA TRP A 830 -5.23 30.58 -1.08
C TRP A 830 -6.63 31.19 -0.99
N GLY A 831 -6.99 31.79 0.15
CA GLY A 831 -8.31 32.33 0.46
C GLY A 831 -8.52 32.49 1.98
N LEU A 832 -9.53 33.25 2.39
CA LEU A 832 -9.95 33.37 3.80
C LEU A 832 -10.46 32.01 4.29
N LYS A 833 -9.75 31.39 5.23
CA LYS A 833 -10.17 30.10 5.80
C LYS A 833 -11.13 30.36 6.95
N VAL A 834 -12.33 29.80 6.87
CA VAL A 834 -13.37 29.89 7.90
C VAL A 834 -13.44 28.54 8.61
N GLU A 835 -13.39 28.56 9.94
CA GLU A 835 -13.61 27.38 10.80
C GLU A 835 -14.80 27.66 11.73
N LEU A 836 -15.86 26.86 11.62
CA LEU A 836 -17.05 26.93 12.45
C LEU A 836 -17.30 25.58 13.13
N PRO A 837 -17.27 25.51 14.48
CA PRO A 837 -17.61 24.30 15.21
C PRO A 837 -19.13 24.10 15.27
N VAL A 838 -19.59 22.88 15.02
CA VAL A 838 -21.00 22.48 15.07
C VAL A 838 -21.16 21.20 15.89
N PRO A 839 -22.37 20.91 16.41
CA PRO A 839 -22.62 19.66 17.12
C PRO A 839 -22.42 18.46 16.18
N ARG A 840 -21.88 17.38 16.74
CA ARG A 840 -21.50 16.20 15.96
C ARG A 840 -22.70 15.60 15.22
N ALA A 841 -22.49 15.23 13.96
CA ALA A 841 -23.49 14.61 13.08
C ALA A 841 -24.75 15.47 12.78
N VAL A 842 -24.72 16.78 13.04
CA VAL A 842 -25.80 17.72 12.65
C VAL A 842 -25.66 18.23 11.22
N VAL A 843 -24.43 18.33 10.73
CA VAL A 843 -24.12 18.87 9.40
C VAL A 843 -23.62 17.73 8.52
N THR A 844 -24.24 17.55 7.36
CA THR A 844 -23.81 16.57 6.35
C THR A 844 -22.95 17.25 5.27
N PRO A 845 -22.12 16.51 4.51
CA PRO A 845 -21.33 17.09 3.42
C PRO A 845 -22.17 17.84 2.38
N ALA A 846 -23.41 17.40 2.10
CA ALA A 846 -24.32 18.06 1.17
C ALA A 846 -24.82 19.42 1.69
N MET A 847 -24.77 19.67 3.01
CA MET A 847 -25.20 20.94 3.61
C MET A 847 -24.12 22.02 3.55
N ILE A 848 -22.90 21.67 3.12
CA ILE A 848 -21.76 22.58 3.06
C ILE A 848 -21.08 22.61 1.69
N ASP A 849 -21.60 21.86 0.71
CA ASP A 849 -20.99 21.66 -0.60
C ASP A 849 -20.83 22.97 -1.40
N ARG A 850 -21.65 23.99 -1.10
CA ARG A 850 -21.61 25.34 -1.70
C ARG A 850 -21.10 26.40 -0.72
N LEU A 851 -20.48 26.01 0.39
CA LEU A 851 -19.78 26.90 1.29
C LEU A 851 -18.33 27.07 0.85
N GLY A 852 -18.08 28.01 -0.07
CA GLY A 852 -16.73 28.33 -0.50
C GLY A 852 -16.03 27.18 -1.24
N HIS A 853 -14.70 27.22 -1.21
CA HIS A 853 -13.84 26.21 -1.80
C HIS A 853 -13.37 25.21 -0.75
N GLU A 854 -13.32 23.93 -1.14
CA GLU A 854 -12.93 22.79 -0.30
C GLU A 854 -13.61 22.73 1.08
N PRO A 855 -14.95 22.77 1.15
CA PRO A 855 -15.66 22.58 2.40
C PRO A 855 -15.40 21.17 2.96
N LYS A 856 -14.95 21.09 4.22
CA LYS A 856 -14.59 19.84 4.91
C LYS A 856 -15.17 19.83 6.32
N ILE A 857 -15.66 18.67 6.75
CA ILE A 857 -16.08 18.41 8.13
C ILE A 857 -14.99 17.58 8.79
N THR A 858 -14.38 18.11 9.85
CA THR A 858 -13.36 17.38 10.60
C THR A 858 -13.85 17.11 12.02
N PRO A 859 -13.94 15.84 12.47
CA PRO A 859 -14.33 15.54 13.83
C PRO A 859 -13.23 15.98 14.80
N ARG A 860 -13.58 16.83 15.79
CA ARG A 860 -12.65 17.36 16.79
C ARG A 860 -13.25 17.24 18.19
N GLY A 861 -12.92 16.15 18.87
CA GLY A 861 -13.45 15.85 20.20
C GLY A 861 -14.95 15.56 20.17
N ARG A 862 -15.75 16.40 20.85
CA ARG A 862 -17.22 16.27 20.94
C ARG A 862 -17.98 17.11 19.89
N LEU A 863 -17.28 17.85 19.04
CA LEU A 863 -17.84 18.70 17.99
C LEU A 863 -17.27 18.31 16.62
N ASP A 864 -18.00 18.63 15.57
CA ASP A 864 -17.48 18.62 14.21
C ASP A 864 -17.05 20.06 13.85
N VAL A 865 -15.92 20.25 13.18
CA VAL A 865 -15.47 21.57 12.72
C VAL A 865 -15.63 21.63 11.22
N VAL A 866 -16.52 22.51 10.75
CA VAL A 866 -16.70 22.81 9.34
C VAL A 866 -15.66 23.85 8.93
N THR A 867 -14.84 23.49 7.94
CA THR A 867 -13.75 24.32 7.42
C THR A 867 -13.96 24.56 5.95
N PHE A 868 -13.88 25.82 5.50
CA PHE A 868 -13.96 26.17 4.07
C PHE A 868 -13.15 27.43 3.73
N PHE A 869 -12.87 27.66 2.45
CA PHE A 869 -12.10 28.81 1.98
C PHE A 869 -12.95 29.77 1.14
N VAL A 870 -12.79 31.08 1.35
CA VAL A 870 -13.51 32.12 0.61
C VAL A 870 -12.51 33.03 -0.10
N ARG A 871 -12.64 33.17 -1.42
CA ARG A 871 -11.77 34.06 -2.23
C ARG A 871 -12.51 35.30 -2.66
N LYS A 872 -13.76 35.12 -3.08
CA LYS A 872 -14.70 36.14 -3.46
C LYS A 872 -15.99 36.00 -2.64
N PRO A 873 -16.72 37.11 -2.43
CA PRO A 873 -17.99 37.09 -1.70
C PRO A 873 -19.06 36.19 -2.32
N SER A 874 -18.99 35.94 -3.63
CA SER A 874 -19.90 35.05 -4.37
C SER A 874 -19.70 33.56 -4.06
N ASP A 875 -18.55 33.18 -3.48
CA ASP A 875 -18.20 31.76 -3.29
C ASP A 875 -19.01 31.09 -2.17
N VAL A 876 -19.69 31.87 -1.33
CA VAL A 876 -20.44 31.36 -0.18
C VAL A 876 -21.93 31.53 -0.41
N ASP A 877 -22.63 30.40 -0.52
CA ASP A 877 -24.08 30.37 -0.57
C ASP A 877 -24.69 30.89 0.76
N ALA A 878 -25.63 31.83 0.64
CA ALA A 878 -26.19 32.53 1.80
C ALA A 878 -27.12 31.66 2.63
N GLU A 879 -27.79 30.68 2.02
CA GLU A 879 -28.74 29.80 2.68
C GLU A 879 -28.01 28.70 3.46
N GLN A 880 -27.02 28.06 2.84
CA GLN A 880 -26.16 27.09 3.54
C GLN A 880 -25.39 27.75 4.70
N LEU A 881 -24.90 28.98 4.51
CA LEU A 881 -24.18 29.69 5.57
C LEU A 881 -25.11 29.99 6.75
N ARG A 882 -26.36 30.36 6.47
CA ARG A 882 -27.37 30.57 7.51
C ARG A 882 -27.68 29.29 8.29
N ASN A 883 -27.86 28.17 7.59
CA ASN A 883 -28.12 26.87 8.20
C ASN A 883 -26.95 26.41 9.07
N LEU A 884 -25.72 26.63 8.60
CA LEU A 884 -24.51 26.30 9.36
C LEU A 884 -24.36 27.17 10.63
N LEU A 885 -24.66 28.46 10.52
CA LEU A 885 -24.61 29.38 11.67
C LEU A 885 -25.69 29.05 12.70
N ALA A 886 -26.89 28.66 12.28
CA ALA A 886 -27.95 28.18 13.17
C ALA A 886 -27.52 26.91 13.94
N ALA A 887 -26.88 25.95 13.26
CA ALA A 887 -26.32 24.76 13.90
C ALA A 887 -25.18 25.10 14.89
N THR A 888 -24.34 26.08 14.55
CA THR A 888 -23.27 26.59 15.42
C THR A 888 -23.85 27.22 16.70
N GLU A 889 -24.91 28.01 16.58
CA GLU A 889 -25.60 28.67 17.70
C GLU A 889 -26.22 27.66 18.68
N ALA A 890 -26.79 26.56 18.17
CA ALA A 890 -27.37 25.48 18.97
C ALA A 890 -26.36 24.70 19.85
N THR A 891 -25.05 24.95 19.69
CA THR A 891 -24.01 24.31 20.51
C THR A 891 -23.99 24.89 21.94
N PRO A 892 -24.18 24.11 23.02
CA PRO A 892 -24.23 24.62 24.40
C PRO A 892 -22.94 25.34 24.82
N ALA A 893 -23.07 26.49 25.52
CA ALA A 893 -21.95 27.35 25.88
C ALA A 893 -20.84 26.65 26.69
N GLY A 894 -21.18 25.65 27.52
CA GLY A 894 -20.24 24.86 28.33
C GLY A 894 -19.50 23.74 27.58
N ARG A 895 -19.81 23.48 26.29
CA ARG A 895 -19.10 22.49 25.44
C ARG A 895 -18.18 23.15 24.40
N ARG A 896 -18.10 24.48 24.39
CA ARG A 896 -17.23 25.28 23.53
C ARG A 896 -15.86 25.47 24.20
N GLU A 897 -15.20 24.37 24.56
CA GLU A 897 -13.83 24.42 25.08
C GLU A 897 -12.89 24.99 24.02
N GLU A 898 -11.94 25.82 24.45
CA GLU A 898 -10.99 26.50 23.57
C GLU A 898 -10.27 25.49 22.68
N VAL A 899 -10.41 25.64 21.36
CA VAL A 899 -9.55 24.97 20.38
C VAL A 899 -8.10 25.33 20.73
N PRO A 900 -7.26 24.38 21.21
CA PRO A 900 -5.92 24.73 21.66
C PRO A 900 -5.12 25.31 20.49
N THR A 901 -4.41 26.41 20.79
CA THR A 901 -3.58 27.21 19.87
C THR A 901 -2.53 26.41 19.14
#